data_AF-A0A644YB90-F1
#
_entry.id   AF-A0A644YB90-F1
#
_cell.length_a   1.000
_cell.length_b   1.000
_cell.length_c   1.000
_cell.angle_alpha   90.00
_cell.angle_beta   90.00
_cell.angle_gamma   90.00
#
_symmetry.space_group_name_H-M   'P 1'
#
loop_
_entity.id
_entity.type
_entity.pdbx_description
1 polymer ?
#
loop_
_entity_poly.entity_id
_entity_poly.type
_entity_poly.pdbx_seq_one_letter_code
_entity_poly.pdbx_strand_id
1 'polypeptide(L)'
;MKFKKLLSAAIAMSMVLSTVPMTSFAAEKASSSIGVEVVKDGKGTDIVFGDATGAPFIDANSRTLVPIRAVAEALDVDVKWDADSKTAQLLSKTVEKTVSFTLGTKEYVYNAGEEFTTAEMDTEAVIVSGRIYAPCRYIAEALGYNVLWDSENNKVVVADEEVRKPLLIQGAMDMEINLLLDAVENKKEVKLGEYYYVKGTYKGYPVVVSRTEQGVSNSAVATALAIDYFDPIAVINQGTSGGHDPELTVYDIVLGEHTSPNSAWKSVASAQGKGVDYTALTQIGVQAYDPEKGEFANKSVYDGDKTILTAAENVADTYKNGDVVKGTIGTSDEWNNQYDRMVFLNKFFGSSCEEMESNSVASICETYDVPYLAIRVISNTAVNPAPTEENSFYKAAQYCQQYVLTVADNYINKYISINPAEIAETGFEVTYDQNLRPLLIQGAMWFCEVNVLVENLENAQKVQIGNYQFWTGTINGYPVVVSQTEQGLSNSAVTTALAIEYFNPIAVINQGTSGGHDPEIKVGDIVLGEKAYNYASWKSDSSAKDKGVDYKAITMGGTYSFDSTQGKFAKQLYYPGDEKLITAAESVSEAFEGEYKNNVVRGVIASSDEWNNQYDRMLWLHETYGDTVEEMESASAAQICKTFNVPCLGIRVVSNSGMRTDTPAVSFKQAGLNCQEYVLDVAEAYIASLK
;
A
#
# COMPACT_ATOMS: atom_id res chain seq x y z
N MET A 1 -36.72 29.68 47.70
CA MET A 1 -36.83 31.14 47.52
C MET A 1 -37.91 31.41 46.48
N LYS A 2 -38.82 32.36 46.76
CA LYS A 2 -40.07 32.63 46.02
C LYS A 2 -39.86 33.44 44.71
N PHE A 3 -40.94 33.47 43.92
CA PHE A 3 -41.37 34.39 42.83
C PHE A 3 -41.12 33.89 41.40
N LYS A 4 -42.11 33.31 40.68
CA LYS A 4 -43.31 33.88 40.01
C LYS A 4 -43.01 35.00 38.99
N LYS A 5 -43.34 34.73 37.71
CA LYS A 5 -44.12 35.62 36.84
C LYS A 5 -44.98 34.82 35.85
N LEU A 6 -46.25 35.22 35.80
CA LEU A 6 -47.37 34.74 34.98
C LEU A 6 -47.47 35.51 33.66
N LEU A 7 -48.20 34.93 32.68
CA LEU A 7 -49.23 35.49 31.76
C LEU A 7 -49.10 34.80 30.38
N SER A 8 -50.13 34.32 29.66
CA SER A 8 -51.60 34.32 29.81
C SER A 8 -52.17 33.22 28.92
N ALA A 9 -53.28 32.61 29.32
CA ALA A 9 -54.15 31.84 28.44
C ALA A 9 -55.26 32.74 27.89
N ALA A 10 -55.64 32.55 26.62
CA ALA A 10 -56.93 32.97 26.10
C ALA A 10 -57.48 31.88 25.17
N ILE A 11 -58.66 31.38 25.55
CA ILE A 11 -59.46 30.35 24.91
C ILE A 11 -60.32 31.00 23.83
N ALA A 12 -60.40 30.41 22.64
CA ALA A 12 -61.58 30.51 21.79
C ALA A 12 -61.79 29.19 21.04
N MET A 13 -62.96 28.62 21.26
CA MET A 13 -63.45 27.31 20.85
C MET A 13 -64.31 27.49 19.59
N SER A 14 -64.05 26.74 18.53
CA SER A 14 -65.07 26.42 17.52
C SER A 14 -64.79 25.08 16.84
N MET A 15 -65.68 24.12 17.09
CA MET A 15 -65.81 22.88 16.35
C MET A 15 -66.20 23.19 14.89
N VAL A 16 -65.48 22.61 13.94
CA VAL A 16 -66.02 22.29 12.61
C VAL A 16 -65.65 20.83 12.31
N LEU A 17 -66.68 19.99 12.20
CA LEU A 17 -66.62 18.70 11.51
C LEU A 17 -66.33 18.96 10.02
N SER A 18 -65.30 18.35 9.45
CA SER A 18 -65.34 17.85 8.06
C SER A 18 -64.20 16.88 7.79
N THR A 19 -64.55 15.60 7.70
CA THR A 19 -64.07 14.61 6.72
C THR A 19 -62.58 14.65 6.39
N VAL A 20 -61.83 13.72 6.99
CA VAL A 20 -60.55 13.26 6.43
C VAL A 20 -60.84 12.65 5.06
N PRO A 21 -60.28 13.16 3.95
CA PRO A 21 -60.31 12.40 2.71
C PRO A 21 -59.40 11.19 2.89
N MET A 22 -60.00 9.99 2.86
CA MET A 22 -59.30 8.78 2.43
C MET A 22 -58.77 9.05 1.02
N THR A 23 -57.50 9.39 0.90
CA THR A 23 -56.79 9.21 -0.36
C THR A 23 -56.30 7.77 -0.38
N SER A 24 -56.86 7.05 -1.34
CA SER A 24 -56.56 5.68 -1.70
C SER A 24 -55.07 5.37 -1.67
N PHE A 25 -54.73 4.21 -1.08
CA PHE A 25 -53.56 3.45 -1.51
C PHE A 25 -53.74 3.11 -2.99
N ALA A 26 -53.18 3.93 -3.87
CA ALA A 26 -52.72 3.44 -5.16
C ALA A 26 -51.39 2.73 -4.85
N ALA A 27 -51.39 1.40 -4.95
CA ALA A 27 -50.15 0.66 -5.04
C ALA A 27 -49.45 1.13 -6.32
N GLU A 28 -48.45 2.01 -6.16
CA GLU A 28 -47.52 2.30 -7.24
C GLU A 28 -46.72 1.03 -7.46
N LYS A 29 -47.05 0.32 -8.52
CA LYS A 29 -46.24 -0.78 -9.02
C LYS A 29 -44.97 -0.13 -9.55
N ALA A 30 -43.94 0.00 -8.71
CA ALA A 30 -42.60 0.35 -9.14
C ALA A 30 -42.15 -0.73 -10.13
N SER A 31 -42.40 -0.49 -11.41
CA SER A 31 -41.67 -1.15 -12.48
C SER A 31 -40.25 -0.65 -12.33
N SER A 32 -39.31 -1.51 -11.94
CA SER A 32 -37.88 -1.19 -11.91
C SER A 32 -37.45 -0.80 -13.33
N SER A 33 -37.53 0.48 -13.66
CA SER A 33 -37.09 1.01 -14.93
C SER A 33 -35.57 0.97 -14.95
N ILE A 34 -34.99 0.35 -15.97
CA ILE A 34 -33.55 0.31 -16.12
C ILE A 34 -33.07 1.71 -16.54
N GLY A 35 -32.13 2.29 -15.80
CA GLY A 35 -31.48 3.54 -16.17
C GLY A 35 -30.37 3.32 -17.20
N VAL A 36 -30.01 4.37 -17.94
CA VAL A 36 -28.74 4.42 -18.67
C VAL A 36 -28.11 5.78 -18.41
N GLU A 37 -26.85 5.81 -18.01
CA GLU A 37 -26.07 7.04 -17.81
C GLU A 37 -24.88 7.03 -18.76
N VAL A 38 -24.59 8.21 -19.32
CA VAL A 38 -23.38 8.45 -20.12
C VAL A 38 -22.46 9.37 -19.33
N VAL A 39 -21.25 8.91 -19.07
CA VAL A 39 -20.20 9.67 -18.39
C VAL A 39 -19.16 10.10 -19.43
N LYS A 40 -19.06 11.41 -19.65
CA LYS A 40 -18.06 12.01 -20.56
C LYS A 40 -17.28 13.10 -19.85
N ASP A 41 -15.97 13.16 -20.04
CA ASP A 41 -15.08 14.12 -19.38
C ASP A 41 -15.32 14.22 -17.85
N GLY A 42 -15.47 13.07 -17.18
CA GLY A 42 -15.78 12.98 -15.75
C GLY A 42 -17.20 13.42 -15.32
N LYS A 43 -18.11 13.73 -16.26
CA LYS A 43 -19.48 14.18 -15.98
C LYS A 43 -20.53 13.17 -16.41
N GLY A 44 -21.26 12.66 -15.43
CA GLY A 44 -22.41 11.77 -15.64
C GLY A 44 -23.68 12.50 -16.09
N THR A 45 -24.34 11.94 -17.10
CA THR A 45 -25.64 12.41 -17.61
C THR A 45 -26.58 11.21 -17.78
N ASP A 46 -27.66 11.17 -16.99
CA ASP A 46 -28.70 10.16 -17.17
C ASP A 46 -29.48 10.38 -18.49
N ILE A 47 -29.63 9.33 -19.28
CA ILE A 47 -30.49 9.32 -20.46
C ILE A 47 -31.95 9.24 -20.01
N VAL A 48 -32.75 10.24 -20.39
CA VAL A 48 -34.17 10.26 -20.09
C VAL A 48 -34.94 9.42 -21.11
N PHE A 49 -35.47 8.29 -20.66
CA PHE A 49 -36.35 7.43 -21.45
C PHE A 49 -37.83 7.80 -21.24
N GLY A 50 -38.60 7.73 -22.32
CA GLY A 50 -40.04 8.00 -22.30
C GLY A 50 -40.74 7.49 -23.55
N ASP A 51 -42.04 7.75 -23.67
CA ASP A 51 -42.87 7.23 -24.79
C ASP A 51 -42.32 7.58 -26.19
N ALA A 52 -41.64 8.72 -26.31
CA ALA A 52 -41.03 9.19 -27.56
C ALA A 52 -39.72 8.45 -27.89
N THR A 53 -38.88 8.17 -26.89
CA THR A 53 -37.54 7.56 -27.08
C THR A 53 -37.57 6.03 -26.98
N GLY A 54 -38.58 5.46 -26.32
CA GLY A 54 -38.61 4.05 -25.91
C GLY A 54 -37.86 3.85 -24.59
N ALA A 55 -38.13 2.74 -23.89
CA ALA A 55 -37.49 2.43 -22.61
C ALA A 55 -36.62 1.16 -22.74
N PRO A 56 -35.46 1.11 -22.08
CA PRO A 56 -34.62 -0.07 -22.07
C PRO A 56 -35.31 -1.24 -21.35
N PHE A 57 -34.94 -2.45 -21.72
CA PHE A 57 -35.45 -3.69 -21.11
C PHE A 57 -34.39 -4.78 -21.10
N ILE A 58 -34.53 -5.76 -20.21
CA ILE A 58 -33.71 -6.97 -20.20
C ILE A 58 -34.40 -8.07 -21.02
N ASP A 59 -33.64 -8.72 -21.90
CA ASP A 59 -34.13 -9.88 -22.65
C ASP A 59 -33.98 -11.21 -21.91
N ALA A 60 -34.33 -12.31 -22.59
CA ALA A 60 -34.19 -13.67 -22.07
C ALA A 60 -32.73 -14.11 -21.81
N ASN A 61 -31.74 -13.40 -22.36
CA ASN A 61 -30.32 -13.68 -22.20
C ASN A 61 -29.67 -12.80 -21.11
N SER A 62 -30.47 -12.09 -20.31
CA SER A 62 -29.97 -11.15 -19.29
C SER A 62 -29.11 -10.04 -19.88
N ARG A 63 -29.49 -9.51 -21.05
CA ARG A 63 -28.85 -8.37 -21.69
C ARG A 63 -29.77 -7.16 -21.68
N THR A 64 -29.24 -5.98 -21.35
CA THR A 64 -29.97 -4.72 -21.42
C THR A 64 -30.00 -4.21 -22.86
N LEU A 65 -31.17 -4.29 -23.49
CA LEU A 65 -31.42 -3.68 -24.80
C LEU A 65 -31.87 -2.24 -24.63
N VAL A 66 -31.29 -1.36 -25.44
CA VAL A 66 -31.51 0.08 -25.43
C VAL A 66 -32.00 0.55 -26.80
N PRO A 67 -32.88 1.58 -26.88
CA PRO A 67 -33.20 2.22 -28.14
C PRO A 67 -31.92 2.84 -28.73
N ILE A 68 -31.48 2.37 -29.89
CA ILE A 68 -30.16 2.74 -30.45
C ILE A 68 -29.97 4.26 -30.54
N ARG A 69 -31.01 5.00 -30.96
CA ARG A 69 -30.91 6.46 -31.13
C ARG A 69 -30.70 7.22 -29.82
N ALA A 70 -31.31 6.77 -28.73
CA ALA A 70 -31.21 7.46 -27.44
C ALA A 70 -29.78 7.38 -26.90
N VAL A 71 -29.15 6.20 -27.00
CA VAL A 71 -27.75 6.01 -26.60
C VAL A 71 -26.80 6.67 -27.60
N ALA A 72 -27.07 6.58 -28.90
CA ALA A 72 -26.24 7.22 -29.91
C ALA A 72 -26.20 8.75 -29.77
N GLU A 73 -27.34 9.39 -29.47
CA GLU A 73 -27.40 10.84 -29.23
C GLU A 73 -26.55 11.25 -28.02
N ALA A 74 -26.68 10.53 -26.90
CA ALA A 74 -25.88 10.78 -25.71
C ALA A 74 -24.37 10.53 -25.94
N LEU A 75 -24.01 9.60 -26.82
CA LEU A 75 -22.63 9.28 -27.19
C LEU A 75 -22.07 10.15 -28.34
N ASP A 76 -22.80 11.14 -28.85
CA ASP A 76 -22.40 11.94 -30.02
C ASP A 76 -22.11 11.06 -31.26
N VAL A 77 -22.99 10.09 -31.50
CA VAL A 77 -22.87 9.08 -32.56
C VAL A 77 -24.03 9.26 -33.55
N ASP A 78 -23.73 9.29 -34.84
CA ASP A 78 -24.75 9.33 -35.89
C ASP A 78 -25.30 7.93 -36.18
N VAL A 79 -26.62 7.83 -36.37
CA VAL A 79 -27.30 6.58 -36.72
C VAL A 79 -27.82 6.65 -38.15
N LYS A 80 -27.38 5.70 -38.99
CA LYS A 80 -27.89 5.48 -40.34
C LYS A 80 -28.66 4.17 -40.40
N TRP A 81 -29.76 4.17 -41.14
CA TRP A 81 -30.58 2.98 -41.38
C TRP A 81 -30.55 2.61 -42.85
N ASP A 82 -30.22 1.36 -43.14
CA ASP A 82 -30.34 0.76 -44.47
C ASP A 82 -31.53 -0.21 -44.48
N ALA A 83 -32.55 0.12 -45.28
CA ALA A 83 -33.78 -0.65 -45.38
C ALA A 83 -33.62 -1.95 -46.19
N ASP A 84 -32.68 -2.00 -47.14
CA ASP A 84 -32.50 -3.14 -48.02
C ASP A 84 -31.78 -4.26 -47.27
N SER A 85 -30.72 -3.91 -46.52
CA SER A 85 -29.98 -4.85 -45.68
C SER A 85 -30.55 -5.03 -44.27
N LYS A 86 -31.51 -4.18 -43.86
CA LYS A 86 -32.05 -4.10 -42.49
C LYS A 86 -30.96 -3.87 -41.43
N THR A 87 -30.04 -2.96 -41.74
CA THR A 87 -28.86 -2.68 -40.91
C THR A 87 -28.94 -1.29 -40.29
N ALA A 88 -28.75 -1.23 -38.97
CA ALA A 88 -28.49 0.02 -38.26
C ALA A 88 -26.98 0.22 -38.14
N GLN A 89 -26.45 1.28 -38.76
CA GLN A 89 -25.05 1.68 -38.65
C GLN A 89 -24.92 2.86 -37.70
N LEU A 90 -23.97 2.78 -36.78
CA LEU A 90 -23.60 3.81 -35.84
C LEU A 90 -22.20 4.32 -36.19
N LEU A 91 -22.04 5.63 -36.31
CA LEU A 91 -20.79 6.27 -36.70
C LEU A 91 -20.41 7.30 -35.63
N SER A 92 -19.27 7.10 -34.95
CA SER A 92 -18.79 8.09 -33.98
C SER A 92 -18.41 9.39 -34.68
N LYS A 93 -18.74 10.53 -34.05
CA LYS A 93 -18.35 11.87 -34.54
C LYS A 93 -16.94 12.28 -34.11
N THR A 94 -16.40 11.63 -33.09
CA THR A 94 -15.16 12.04 -32.41
C THR A 94 -13.98 11.13 -32.73
N VAL A 95 -14.24 9.86 -33.04
CA VAL A 95 -13.21 8.85 -33.38
C VAL A 95 -13.62 8.09 -34.63
N GLU A 96 -12.66 7.59 -35.41
CA GLU A 96 -12.92 6.79 -36.62
C GLU A 96 -13.37 5.35 -36.25
N LYS A 97 -14.44 5.23 -35.46
CA LYS A 97 -15.07 3.96 -35.06
C LYS A 97 -16.54 3.94 -35.50
N THR A 98 -16.99 2.76 -35.91
CA THR A 98 -18.30 2.44 -36.46
C THR A 98 -18.73 1.08 -35.96
N VAL A 99 -20.03 0.91 -35.75
CA VAL A 99 -20.63 -0.39 -35.40
C VAL A 99 -21.97 -0.56 -36.11
N SER A 100 -22.22 -1.76 -36.62
CA SER A 100 -23.38 -2.08 -37.44
C SER A 100 -24.09 -3.32 -36.93
N PHE A 101 -25.41 -3.23 -36.80
CA PHE A 101 -26.27 -4.32 -36.35
C PHE A 101 -27.30 -4.67 -37.42
N THR A 102 -27.30 -5.92 -37.87
CA THR A 102 -28.28 -6.45 -38.83
C THR A 102 -29.40 -7.16 -38.06
N LEU A 103 -30.64 -6.73 -38.29
CA LEU A 103 -31.80 -7.26 -37.54
C LEU A 103 -32.02 -8.76 -37.76
N GLY A 104 -32.33 -9.47 -36.68
CA GLY A 104 -32.61 -10.92 -36.69
C GLY A 104 -31.37 -11.78 -36.88
N THR A 105 -30.19 -11.20 -36.62
CA THR A 105 -28.91 -11.92 -36.57
C THR A 105 -28.22 -11.65 -35.25
N LYS A 106 -27.32 -12.56 -34.86
CA LYS A 106 -26.43 -12.40 -33.71
C LYS A 106 -25.11 -11.74 -34.08
N GLU A 107 -24.88 -11.48 -35.35
CA GLU A 107 -23.63 -10.88 -35.81
C GLU A 107 -23.71 -9.35 -35.77
N TYR A 108 -22.60 -8.73 -35.43
CA TYR A 108 -22.40 -7.30 -35.57
C TYR A 108 -21.04 -7.03 -36.21
N VAL A 109 -20.94 -5.91 -36.92
CA VAL A 109 -19.72 -5.53 -37.64
C VAL A 109 -19.23 -4.22 -37.07
N TYR A 110 -17.98 -4.16 -36.64
CA TYR A 110 -17.34 -2.94 -36.15
C TYR A 110 -15.98 -2.75 -36.79
N ASN A 111 -15.42 -1.55 -36.75
CA ASN A 111 -14.04 -1.31 -37.19
C ASN A 111 -13.11 -1.00 -36.02
N ALA A 112 -11.87 -1.50 -36.13
CA ALA A 112 -10.76 -1.16 -35.25
C ALA A 112 -9.65 -0.54 -36.12
N GLY A 113 -9.68 0.78 -36.29
CA GLY A 113 -8.88 1.46 -37.31
C GLY A 113 -9.52 1.32 -38.70
N GLU A 114 -8.73 1.01 -39.73
CA GLU A 114 -9.23 0.84 -41.11
C GLU A 114 -9.86 -0.54 -41.39
N GLU A 115 -9.68 -1.53 -40.50
CA GLU A 115 -10.17 -2.90 -40.70
C GLU A 115 -11.55 -3.12 -40.06
N PHE A 116 -12.46 -3.73 -40.82
CA PHE A 116 -13.77 -4.17 -40.34
C PHE A 116 -13.72 -5.62 -39.85
N THR A 117 -14.24 -5.85 -38.65
CA THR A 117 -14.33 -7.16 -37.99
C THR A 117 -15.79 -7.53 -37.79
N THR A 118 -16.15 -8.77 -38.11
CA THR A 118 -17.43 -9.38 -37.75
C THR A 118 -17.27 -10.15 -36.45
N ALA A 119 -18.13 -9.89 -35.47
CA ALA A 119 -18.17 -10.58 -34.19
C ALA A 119 -19.59 -11.05 -33.87
N GLU A 120 -19.70 -12.02 -32.96
CA GLU A 120 -20.97 -12.61 -32.54
C GLU A 120 -21.39 -12.08 -31.16
N MET A 121 -22.67 -11.76 -31.02
CA MET A 121 -23.34 -11.43 -29.78
C MET A 121 -24.09 -12.65 -29.26
N ASP A 122 -24.32 -12.73 -27.95
CA ASP A 122 -25.18 -13.78 -27.38
C ASP A 122 -26.69 -13.53 -27.57
N THR A 123 -27.06 -12.32 -28.00
CA THR A 123 -28.42 -11.87 -28.28
C THR A 123 -28.54 -11.16 -29.65
N GLU A 124 -29.74 -10.71 -30.01
CA GLU A 124 -30.06 -10.11 -31.30
C GLU A 124 -30.48 -8.64 -31.17
N ALA A 125 -30.16 -7.85 -32.20
CA ALA A 125 -30.81 -6.55 -32.38
C ALA A 125 -32.24 -6.76 -32.92
N VAL A 126 -33.22 -6.10 -32.31
CA VAL A 126 -34.65 -6.32 -32.57
C VAL A 126 -35.39 -5.02 -32.85
N ILE A 127 -36.56 -5.13 -33.48
CA ILE A 127 -37.51 -4.01 -33.57
C ILE A 127 -38.61 -4.20 -32.52
N VAL A 128 -38.80 -3.19 -31.68
CA VAL A 128 -39.92 -3.10 -30.74
C VAL A 128 -40.66 -1.78 -30.98
N SER A 129 -41.95 -1.87 -31.30
CA SER A 129 -42.81 -0.71 -31.55
C SER A 129 -42.22 0.30 -32.55
N GLY A 130 -41.65 -0.21 -33.64
CA GLY A 130 -41.05 0.60 -34.72
C GLY A 130 -39.68 1.21 -34.39
N ARG A 131 -39.06 0.86 -33.26
CA ARG A 131 -37.73 1.31 -32.87
C ARG A 131 -36.75 0.15 -32.84
N ILE A 132 -35.50 0.42 -33.21
CA ILE A 132 -34.44 -0.56 -33.18
C ILE A 132 -33.80 -0.55 -31.79
N TYR A 133 -33.73 -1.72 -31.20
CA TYR A 133 -33.06 -1.99 -29.96
C TYR A 133 -31.86 -2.89 -30.21
N ALA A 134 -30.73 -2.56 -29.61
CA ALA A 134 -29.55 -3.41 -29.57
C ALA A 134 -28.97 -3.41 -28.15
N PRO A 135 -28.13 -4.38 -27.79
CA PRO A 135 -27.61 -4.46 -26.43
C PRO A 135 -26.60 -3.33 -26.20
N CYS A 136 -26.79 -2.59 -25.11
CA CYS A 136 -26.02 -1.38 -24.83
C CYS A 136 -24.51 -1.64 -24.82
N ARG A 137 -24.09 -2.78 -24.25
CA ARG A 137 -22.70 -3.24 -24.19
C ARG A 137 -22.03 -3.28 -25.57
N TYR A 138 -22.60 -4.00 -26.53
CA TYR A 138 -22.00 -4.15 -27.86
C TYR A 138 -21.98 -2.84 -28.65
N ILE A 139 -22.96 -1.95 -28.44
CA ILE A 139 -22.94 -0.60 -29.05
C ILE A 139 -21.73 0.18 -28.55
N ALA A 140 -21.60 0.28 -27.23
CA ALA A 140 -20.64 1.14 -26.57
C ALA A 140 -19.20 0.60 -26.69
N GLU A 141 -18.96 -0.68 -26.40
CA GLU A 141 -17.62 -1.28 -26.44
C GLU A 141 -17.02 -1.23 -27.86
N ALA A 142 -17.84 -1.45 -28.90
CA ALA A 142 -17.40 -1.33 -30.29
C ALA A 142 -17.00 0.10 -30.68
N LEU A 143 -17.57 1.11 -30.00
CA LEU A 143 -17.26 2.52 -30.20
C LEU A 143 -16.14 3.02 -29.28
N GLY A 144 -15.54 2.15 -28.46
CA GLY A 144 -14.46 2.49 -27.54
C GLY A 144 -14.92 2.91 -26.14
N TYR A 145 -16.20 2.79 -25.82
CA TYR A 145 -16.73 3.12 -24.51
C TYR A 145 -16.79 1.90 -23.61
N ASN A 146 -16.62 2.11 -22.30
CA ASN A 146 -16.79 1.06 -21.30
C ASN A 146 -18.26 0.93 -20.87
N VAL A 147 -18.74 -0.31 -20.62
CA VAL A 147 -20.10 -0.55 -20.09
C VAL A 147 -20.10 -1.33 -18.78
N LEU A 148 -20.79 -0.77 -17.79
CA LEU A 148 -20.93 -1.31 -16.44
C LEU A 148 -22.39 -1.37 -15.99
N TRP A 149 -22.64 -2.18 -14.97
CA TRP A 149 -23.95 -2.34 -14.35
C TRP A 149 -23.89 -1.81 -12.92
N ASP A 150 -24.61 -0.73 -12.65
CA ASP A 150 -24.90 -0.25 -11.31
C ASP A 150 -26.12 -1.01 -10.78
N SER A 151 -25.86 -2.00 -9.92
CA SER A 151 -26.91 -2.83 -9.33
C SER A 151 -27.72 -2.11 -8.26
N GLU A 152 -27.16 -1.09 -7.61
CA GLU A 152 -27.86 -0.33 -6.57
C GLU A 152 -28.96 0.53 -7.18
N ASN A 153 -28.67 1.14 -8.34
CA ASN A 153 -29.59 2.03 -9.05
C ASN A 153 -30.28 1.37 -10.27
N ASN A 154 -30.05 0.07 -10.53
CA ASN A 154 -30.54 -0.65 -11.72
C ASN A 154 -30.23 0.09 -13.03
N LYS A 155 -28.97 0.47 -13.21
CA LYS A 155 -28.57 1.39 -14.27
C LYS A 155 -27.37 0.86 -15.06
N VAL A 156 -27.42 0.99 -16.38
CA VAL A 156 -26.26 0.77 -17.25
C VAL A 156 -25.46 2.07 -17.31
N VAL A 157 -24.15 2.01 -17.05
CA VAL A 157 -23.28 3.19 -17.16
C VAL A 157 -22.33 3.00 -18.34
N VAL A 158 -22.36 3.94 -19.28
CA VAL A 158 -21.48 4.02 -20.45
C VAL A 158 -20.51 5.17 -20.26
N ALA A 159 -19.21 4.92 -20.31
CA ALA A 159 -18.18 5.95 -20.06
C ALA A 159 -17.11 5.99 -21.14
N ASP A 160 -16.50 7.16 -21.36
CA ASP A 160 -15.33 7.34 -22.25
C ASP A 160 -14.25 6.27 -21.96
N GLU A 161 -13.34 6.08 -22.92
CA GLU A 161 -12.11 5.31 -22.75
C GLU A 161 -11.12 6.06 -21.81
N GLU A 162 -11.59 6.63 -20.69
CA GLU A 162 -10.74 7.13 -19.62
C GLU A 162 -10.57 6.07 -18.52
N VAL A 163 -9.34 6.08 -18.00
CA VAL A 163 -8.65 4.98 -17.35
C VAL A 163 -9.44 4.50 -16.14
N ARG A 164 -10.13 3.36 -16.25
CA ARG A 164 -10.55 2.61 -15.08
C ARG A 164 -9.29 2.41 -14.23
N LYS A 165 -9.30 2.95 -13.00
CA LYS A 165 -8.24 2.71 -12.01
C LYS A 165 -7.96 1.20 -11.96
N PRO A 166 -6.73 0.73 -12.21
CA PRO A 166 -6.47 -0.70 -12.29
C PRO A 166 -6.64 -1.36 -10.93
N LEU A 167 -6.98 -2.65 -10.91
CA LEU A 167 -6.78 -3.47 -9.71
C LEU A 167 -5.29 -3.82 -9.62
N LEU A 168 -4.63 -3.44 -8.53
CA LEU A 168 -3.25 -3.82 -8.27
C LEU A 168 -3.23 -5.16 -7.53
N ILE A 169 -2.51 -6.15 -8.07
CA ILE A 169 -2.31 -7.44 -7.42
C ILE A 169 -0.80 -7.64 -7.20
N GLN A 170 -0.40 -7.85 -5.95
CA GLN A 170 1.01 -7.88 -5.55
C GLN A 170 1.40 -9.25 -5.00
N GLY A 171 2.63 -9.68 -5.29
CA GLY A 171 3.30 -10.81 -4.62
C GLY A 171 4.79 -10.53 -4.49
N ALA A 172 5.47 -11.15 -3.53
CA ALA A 172 6.86 -10.81 -3.21
C ALA A 172 7.85 -11.40 -4.22
N MET A 173 7.56 -12.61 -4.70
CA MET A 173 8.49 -13.38 -5.53
C MET A 173 7.86 -13.80 -6.86
N ASP A 174 8.69 -14.16 -7.84
CA ASP A 174 8.23 -14.68 -9.14
C ASP A 174 7.25 -15.84 -8.98
N MET A 175 7.54 -16.77 -8.08
CA MET A 175 6.67 -17.92 -7.81
C MET A 175 5.28 -17.54 -7.30
N GLU A 176 5.12 -16.35 -6.73
CA GLU A 176 3.86 -15.82 -6.24
C GLU A 176 3.13 -14.98 -7.29
N ILE A 177 3.76 -14.59 -8.40
CA ILE A 177 3.10 -13.77 -9.43
C ILE A 177 2.99 -14.44 -10.81
N ASN A 178 3.71 -15.53 -11.07
CA ASN A 178 3.77 -16.12 -12.42
C ASN A 178 2.39 -16.50 -13.00
N LEU A 179 1.48 -17.10 -12.22
CA LEU A 179 0.13 -17.41 -12.70
C LEU A 179 -0.73 -16.16 -12.88
N LEU A 180 -0.53 -15.15 -12.03
CA LEU A 180 -1.19 -13.85 -12.21
C LEU A 180 -0.76 -13.22 -13.53
N LEU A 181 0.56 -13.18 -13.77
CA LEU A 181 1.13 -12.70 -15.01
C LEU A 181 0.57 -13.48 -16.20
N ASP A 182 0.53 -14.81 -16.17
CA ASP A 182 -0.04 -15.63 -17.25
C ASP A 182 -1.49 -15.29 -17.58
N ALA A 183 -2.28 -14.86 -16.59
CA ALA A 183 -3.67 -14.44 -16.77
C ALA A 183 -3.83 -13.01 -17.34
N VAL A 184 -2.78 -12.18 -17.32
CA VAL A 184 -2.82 -10.81 -17.87
C VAL A 184 -2.72 -10.85 -19.40
N GLU A 185 -3.70 -10.25 -20.05
CA GLU A 185 -3.76 -9.97 -21.49
C GLU A 185 -3.12 -8.60 -21.78
N ASN A 186 -2.64 -8.38 -23.01
CA ASN A 186 -2.09 -7.08 -23.45
C ASN A 186 -0.96 -6.53 -22.55
N LYS A 187 -0.07 -7.42 -22.08
CA LYS A 187 1.00 -7.12 -21.12
C LYS A 187 1.93 -6.02 -21.61
N LYS A 188 2.20 -5.04 -20.74
CA LYS A 188 3.29 -4.08 -20.86
C LYS A 188 4.06 -4.00 -19.56
N GLU A 189 5.35 -4.31 -19.62
CA GLU A 189 6.25 -4.16 -18.48
C GLU A 189 6.49 -2.67 -18.19
N VAL A 190 6.52 -2.32 -16.92
CA VAL A 190 6.83 -0.99 -16.40
C VAL A 190 7.83 -1.17 -15.25
N LYS A 191 8.83 -0.31 -15.21
CA LYS A 191 9.79 -0.22 -14.10
C LYS A 191 9.71 1.16 -13.47
N LEU A 192 9.57 1.20 -12.16
CA LEU A 192 9.66 2.42 -11.35
C LEU A 192 10.84 2.20 -10.39
N GLY A 193 11.96 2.88 -10.65
CA GLY A 193 13.25 2.44 -10.13
C GLY A 193 13.59 1.01 -10.57
N GLU A 194 13.97 0.18 -9.60
CA GLU A 194 14.25 -1.26 -9.81
C GLU A 194 13.02 -2.16 -9.61
N TYR A 195 11.86 -1.61 -9.23
CA TYR A 195 10.65 -2.40 -8.97
C TYR A 195 9.93 -2.77 -10.27
N TYR A 196 9.43 -4.01 -10.31
CA TYR A 196 8.85 -4.62 -11.51
C TYR A 196 7.32 -4.64 -11.47
N TYR A 197 6.71 -4.12 -12.53
CA TYR A 197 5.27 -4.08 -12.73
C TYR A 197 4.91 -4.56 -14.14
N VAL A 198 3.76 -5.22 -14.27
CA VAL A 198 3.16 -5.55 -15.56
C VAL A 198 1.74 -5.03 -15.58
N LYS A 199 1.47 -4.05 -16.46
CA LYS A 199 0.13 -3.57 -16.71
C LYS A 199 -0.50 -4.29 -17.89
N GLY A 200 -1.82 -4.48 -17.86
CA GLY A 200 -2.58 -5.10 -18.94
C GLY A 200 -4.05 -5.20 -18.56
N THR A 201 -4.73 -6.21 -19.10
CA THR A 201 -6.14 -6.49 -18.79
C THR A 201 -6.32 -7.91 -18.28
N TYR A 202 -7.24 -8.12 -17.33
CA TYR A 202 -7.71 -9.44 -16.92
C TYR A 202 -9.21 -9.50 -17.19
N LYS A 203 -9.63 -10.38 -18.11
CA LYS A 203 -11.03 -10.47 -18.60
C LYS A 203 -11.61 -9.10 -18.99
N GLY A 204 -10.82 -8.29 -19.68
CA GLY A 204 -11.20 -6.94 -20.13
C GLY A 204 -11.19 -5.83 -19.07
N TYR A 205 -10.86 -6.11 -17.79
CA TYR A 205 -10.67 -5.08 -16.77
C TYR A 205 -9.19 -4.74 -16.58
N PRO A 206 -8.78 -3.46 -16.41
CA PRO A 206 -7.37 -3.13 -16.25
C PRO A 206 -6.81 -3.65 -14.92
N VAL A 207 -5.64 -4.27 -15.00
CA VAL A 207 -4.92 -4.79 -13.84
C VAL A 207 -3.45 -4.43 -13.93
N VAL A 208 -2.83 -4.30 -12.76
CA VAL A 208 -1.38 -4.22 -12.62
C VAL A 208 -0.95 -5.37 -11.72
N VAL A 209 0.01 -6.17 -12.17
CA VAL A 209 0.66 -7.17 -11.33
C VAL A 209 2.03 -6.63 -10.93
N SER A 210 2.34 -6.63 -9.63
CA SER A 210 3.60 -6.12 -9.08
C SER A 210 4.37 -7.23 -8.39
N ARG A 211 5.68 -7.28 -8.65
CA ARG A 211 6.62 -7.99 -7.79
C ARG A 211 7.15 -7.02 -6.75
N THR A 212 6.84 -7.26 -5.48
CA THR A 212 7.25 -6.34 -4.41
C THR A 212 8.69 -6.53 -3.97
N GLU A 213 9.31 -7.66 -4.33
CA GLU A 213 10.51 -8.18 -3.67
C GLU A 213 10.20 -8.56 -2.20
N GLN A 214 11.17 -9.16 -1.47
CA GLN A 214 10.93 -9.69 -0.12
C GLN A 214 11.12 -8.62 0.96
N GLY A 215 10.20 -8.57 1.92
CA GLY A 215 10.37 -7.83 3.17
C GLY A 215 9.76 -6.44 3.22
N VAL A 216 9.60 -5.94 4.44
CA VAL A 216 8.77 -4.79 4.82
C VAL A 216 9.11 -3.53 4.02
N SER A 217 10.39 -3.20 3.89
CA SER A 217 10.86 -2.01 3.17
C SER A 217 10.56 -2.07 1.68
N ASN A 218 10.77 -3.22 1.05
CA ASN A 218 10.59 -3.39 -0.40
C ASN A 218 9.10 -3.33 -0.76
N SER A 219 8.25 -4.02 0.00
CA SER A 219 6.80 -4.00 -0.25
C SER A 219 6.17 -2.64 -0.01
N ALA A 220 6.61 -1.90 1.01
CA ALA A 220 6.14 -0.54 1.22
C ALA A 220 6.44 0.36 0.00
N VAL A 221 7.67 0.32 -0.53
CA VAL A 221 8.07 1.12 -1.70
C VAL A 221 7.36 0.68 -2.98
N ALA A 222 7.30 -0.62 -3.25
CA ALA A 222 6.62 -1.15 -4.43
C ALA A 222 5.14 -0.72 -4.45
N THR A 223 4.48 -0.72 -3.30
CA THR A 223 3.10 -0.26 -3.17
C THR A 223 2.98 1.25 -3.33
N ALA A 224 3.81 2.05 -2.66
CA ALA A 224 3.73 3.51 -2.76
C ALA A 224 3.96 4.02 -4.20
N LEU A 225 4.98 3.49 -4.88
CA LEU A 225 5.25 3.82 -6.28
C LEU A 225 4.12 3.35 -7.20
N ALA A 226 3.54 2.18 -6.93
CA ALA A 226 2.41 1.70 -7.73
C ALA A 226 1.16 2.57 -7.53
N ILE A 227 0.88 3.01 -6.31
CA ILE A 227 -0.25 3.89 -6.03
C ILE A 227 -0.07 5.23 -6.74
N ASP A 228 1.10 5.84 -6.58
CA ASP A 228 1.43 7.14 -7.17
C ASP A 228 1.39 7.12 -8.71
N TYR A 229 1.89 6.04 -9.33
CA TYR A 229 2.01 5.96 -10.79
C TYR A 229 0.76 5.39 -11.49
N PHE A 230 0.09 4.39 -10.90
CA PHE A 230 -1.02 3.69 -11.55
C PHE A 230 -2.40 4.11 -11.04
N ASP A 231 -2.49 4.82 -9.91
CA ASP A 231 -3.74 5.21 -9.26
C ASP A 231 -4.74 4.04 -9.17
N PRO A 232 -4.39 2.93 -8.47
CA PRO A 232 -5.20 1.72 -8.46
C PRO A 232 -6.50 1.91 -7.67
N ILE A 233 -7.54 1.18 -8.08
CA ILE A 233 -8.84 1.22 -7.39
C ILE A 233 -8.81 0.49 -6.05
N ALA A 234 -7.91 -0.49 -5.94
CA ALA A 234 -7.70 -1.34 -4.80
C ALA A 234 -6.38 -2.10 -4.95
N VAL A 235 -5.87 -2.61 -3.84
CA VAL A 235 -4.68 -3.46 -3.77
C VAL A 235 -5.04 -4.81 -3.14
N ILE A 236 -4.73 -5.90 -3.84
CA ILE A 236 -4.73 -7.25 -3.28
C ILE A 236 -3.27 -7.70 -3.15
N ASN A 237 -2.78 -7.85 -1.92
CA ASN A 237 -1.46 -8.41 -1.66
C ASN A 237 -1.62 -9.89 -1.29
N GLN A 238 -0.86 -10.75 -1.97
CA GLN A 238 -1.02 -12.18 -1.83
C GLN A 238 0.29 -12.96 -1.88
N GLY A 239 0.28 -14.16 -1.32
CA GLY A 239 1.43 -15.06 -1.34
C GLY A 239 1.41 -16.07 -0.21
N THR A 240 2.59 -16.62 0.08
CA THR A 240 2.77 -17.68 1.08
C THR A 240 2.99 -17.14 2.49
N SER A 241 2.70 -17.95 3.51
CA SER A 241 2.88 -17.60 4.93
C SER A 241 3.19 -18.80 5.83
N GLY A 242 3.78 -18.53 7.00
CA GLY A 242 3.98 -19.49 8.08
C GLY A 242 2.77 -19.56 9.01
N GLY A 243 2.19 -20.75 9.25
CA GLY A 243 0.98 -20.91 10.07
C GLY A 243 1.25 -20.88 11.57
N HIS A 244 0.56 -20.00 12.30
CA HIS A 244 0.64 -19.83 13.76
C HIS A 244 -0.53 -20.46 14.51
N ASP A 245 -1.70 -20.49 13.87
CA ASP A 245 -2.92 -21.06 14.43
C ASP A 245 -2.84 -22.60 14.46
N PRO A 246 -3.03 -23.24 15.64
CA PRO A 246 -3.06 -24.69 15.75
C PRO A 246 -4.14 -25.40 14.93
N GLU A 247 -5.20 -24.70 14.54
CA GLU A 247 -6.29 -25.27 13.74
C GLU A 247 -6.01 -25.22 12.23
N LEU A 248 -5.01 -24.43 11.79
CA LEU A 248 -4.67 -24.28 10.38
C LEU A 248 -3.52 -25.21 9.97
N THR A 249 -3.64 -25.82 8.79
CA THR A 249 -2.61 -26.67 8.18
C THR A 249 -2.09 -26.03 6.88
N VAL A 250 -1.02 -26.62 6.33
CA VAL A 250 -0.51 -26.26 5.00
C VAL A 250 -1.65 -26.32 3.97
N TYR A 251 -1.69 -25.30 3.11
CA TYR A 251 -2.69 -25.00 2.09
C TYR A 251 -3.98 -24.35 2.57
N ASP A 252 -4.21 -24.15 3.85
CA ASP A 252 -5.30 -23.27 4.27
C ASP A 252 -4.99 -21.81 3.88
N ILE A 253 -6.04 -21.05 3.58
CA ILE A 253 -5.95 -19.62 3.23
C ILE A 253 -6.47 -18.79 4.38
N VAL A 254 -5.68 -17.79 4.78
CA VAL A 254 -6.07 -16.72 5.70
C VAL A 254 -6.37 -15.47 4.86
N LEU A 255 -7.62 -15.01 4.94
CA LEU A 255 -8.03 -13.68 4.50
C LEU A 255 -7.72 -12.71 5.64
N GLY A 256 -6.90 -11.69 5.34
CA GLY A 256 -6.50 -10.67 6.30
C GLY A 256 -7.66 -9.75 6.67
N GLU A 257 -8.53 -10.22 7.56
CA GLU A 257 -9.49 -9.36 8.25
C GLU A 257 -8.72 -8.27 9.01
N HIS A 258 -7.56 -8.64 9.54
CA HIS A 258 -6.58 -7.73 10.11
C HIS A 258 -5.17 -8.07 9.61
N THR A 259 -4.30 -7.06 9.58
CA THR A 259 -2.84 -7.24 9.54
C THR A 259 -2.19 -6.56 10.74
N SER A 260 -1.03 -7.04 11.19
CA SER A 260 -0.32 -6.48 12.35
C SER A 260 1.20 -6.47 12.14
N PRO A 261 1.93 -5.41 12.53
CA PRO A 261 3.40 -5.40 12.52
C PRO A 261 3.93 -6.22 13.71
N ASN A 262 4.27 -7.49 13.46
CA ASN A 262 4.70 -8.43 14.48
C ASN A 262 6.10 -8.15 15.05
N SER A 263 6.86 -7.26 14.44
CA SER A 263 8.12 -6.70 14.99
C SER A 263 7.88 -5.51 15.91
N ALA A 264 6.70 -4.87 15.90
CA ALA A 264 6.40 -3.62 16.61
C ALA A 264 6.16 -3.81 18.12
N TRP A 265 7.22 -4.18 18.83
CA TRP A 265 7.18 -4.45 20.26
C TRP A 265 8.34 -3.81 21.02
N LYS A 266 8.11 -3.58 22.31
CA LYS A 266 9.12 -3.15 23.28
C LYS A 266 9.28 -4.20 24.35
N SER A 267 10.50 -4.66 24.58
CA SER A 267 10.76 -5.60 25.68
C SER A 267 10.80 -4.89 27.03
N VAL A 268 10.35 -5.61 28.08
CA VAL A 268 10.41 -5.16 29.47
C VAL A 268 11.86 -5.14 29.94
N ALA A 269 12.27 -4.12 30.67
CA ALA A 269 13.65 -3.98 31.12
C ALA A 269 14.06 -5.11 32.08
N SER A 270 15.27 -5.65 31.87
CA SER A 270 15.89 -6.64 32.76
C SER A 270 17.36 -6.31 32.99
N ALA A 271 17.85 -6.59 34.20
CA ALA A 271 19.25 -6.38 34.56
C ALA A 271 20.17 -7.44 33.92
N GLN A 272 21.46 -7.14 33.84
CA GLN A 272 22.47 -8.09 33.37
C GLN A 272 22.43 -9.42 34.12
N GLY A 273 22.57 -10.52 33.38
CA GLY A 273 22.61 -11.89 33.92
C GLY A 273 21.24 -12.45 34.31
N LYS A 274 20.14 -11.86 33.83
CA LYS A 274 18.76 -12.35 34.05
C LYS A 274 18.25 -13.25 32.92
N GLY A 275 19.00 -13.39 31.84
CA GLY A 275 18.57 -14.04 30.61
C GLY A 275 17.62 -13.16 29.80
N VAL A 276 17.08 -13.75 28.73
CA VAL A 276 16.08 -13.12 27.87
C VAL A 276 14.74 -13.82 28.05
N ASP A 277 13.73 -13.06 28.47
CA ASP A 277 12.34 -13.49 28.49
C ASP A 277 11.63 -13.02 27.21
N TYR A 278 11.46 -13.94 26.27
CA TYR A 278 10.82 -13.66 24.97
C TYR A 278 9.32 -13.31 25.08
N THR A 279 8.70 -13.51 26.24
CA THR A 279 7.28 -13.23 26.47
C THR A 279 7.04 -11.89 27.16
N ALA A 280 8.08 -11.31 27.76
CA ALA A 280 8.00 -10.03 28.46
C ALA A 280 8.07 -8.84 27.49
N LEU A 281 7.04 -8.71 26.65
CA LEU A 281 6.92 -7.72 25.58
C LEU A 281 5.64 -6.87 25.73
N THR A 282 5.70 -5.63 25.23
CA THR A 282 4.55 -4.72 25.07
C THR A 282 4.43 -4.33 23.60
N GLN A 283 3.25 -4.39 23.00
CA GLN A 283 3.03 -3.88 21.64
C GLN A 283 3.08 -2.35 21.63
N ILE A 284 3.79 -1.76 20.66
CA ILE A 284 3.94 -0.30 20.55
C ILE A 284 3.36 0.26 19.24
N GLY A 285 3.17 -0.58 18.22
CA GLY A 285 2.73 -0.19 16.88
C GLY A 285 3.82 0.55 16.09
N VAL A 286 3.52 0.87 14.84
CA VAL A 286 4.32 1.77 13.98
C VAL A 286 3.48 3.00 13.63
N GLN A 287 4.12 4.08 13.16
CA GLN A 287 3.37 5.27 12.75
C GLN A 287 2.59 5.01 11.46
N ALA A 288 1.31 5.35 11.45
CA ALA A 288 0.46 5.35 10.27
C ALA A 288 -0.33 6.65 10.21
N TYR A 289 -0.64 7.09 9.00
CA TYR A 289 -1.45 8.28 8.80
C TYR A 289 -2.88 8.02 9.26
N ASP A 290 -3.39 8.90 10.13
CA ASP A 290 -4.78 8.93 10.55
C ASP A 290 -5.51 9.97 9.68
N PRO A 291 -6.30 9.56 8.68
CA PRO A 291 -6.98 10.49 7.78
C PRO A 291 -8.07 11.31 8.48
N GLU A 292 -8.64 10.82 9.58
CA GLU A 292 -9.65 11.57 10.34
C GLU A 292 -9.01 12.74 11.09
N LYS A 293 -7.78 12.58 11.57
CA LYS A 293 -7.02 13.62 12.28
C LYS A 293 -6.10 14.44 11.39
N GLY A 294 -5.74 13.93 10.21
CA GLY A 294 -4.76 14.55 9.32
C GLY A 294 -3.33 14.53 9.88
N GLU A 295 -2.98 13.52 10.68
CA GLU A 295 -1.66 13.39 11.31
C GLU A 295 -1.24 11.92 11.44
N PHE A 296 0.05 11.65 11.61
CA PHE A 296 0.54 10.29 11.89
C PHE A 296 0.34 9.92 13.37
N ALA A 297 -0.11 8.69 13.61
CA ALA A 297 -0.35 8.14 14.94
C ALA A 297 0.12 6.67 15.03
N ASN A 298 0.39 6.19 16.25
CA ASN A 298 0.77 4.79 16.45
C ASN A 298 -0.41 3.86 16.21
N LYS A 299 -0.21 2.86 15.36
CA LYS A 299 -1.18 1.83 15.02
C LYS A 299 -0.52 0.45 15.05
N SER A 300 -1.23 -0.55 15.57
CA SER A 300 -0.74 -1.93 15.70
C SER A 300 -1.60 -2.97 15.00
N VAL A 301 -2.72 -2.56 14.40
CA VAL A 301 -3.66 -3.43 13.67
C VAL A 301 -4.26 -2.62 12.53
N TYR A 302 -4.33 -3.20 11.33
CA TYR A 302 -4.86 -2.56 10.13
C TYR A 302 -5.93 -3.47 9.53
N ASP A 303 -7.13 -2.93 9.30
CA ASP A 303 -8.26 -3.70 8.82
C ASP A 303 -8.19 -3.91 7.32
N GLY A 304 -8.52 -5.11 6.85
CA GLY A 304 -8.78 -5.35 5.43
C GLY A 304 -10.07 -4.65 4.98
N ASP A 305 -10.10 -4.19 3.74
CA ASP A 305 -11.28 -3.58 3.15
C ASP A 305 -12.45 -4.58 3.17
N LYS A 306 -13.57 -4.15 3.74
CA LYS A 306 -14.74 -5.00 3.96
C LYS A 306 -15.36 -5.49 2.65
N THR A 307 -15.25 -4.71 1.59
CA THR A 307 -15.82 -5.04 0.28
C THR A 307 -15.00 -6.11 -0.41
N ILE A 308 -13.68 -5.95 -0.47
CA ILE A 308 -12.77 -6.97 -1.02
C ILE A 308 -12.83 -8.25 -0.17
N LEU A 309 -12.86 -8.11 1.16
CA LEU A 309 -12.99 -9.24 2.09
C LEU A 309 -14.27 -10.04 1.83
N THR A 310 -15.41 -9.34 1.71
CA THR A 310 -16.70 -9.97 1.37
C THR A 310 -16.64 -10.63 -0.02
N ALA A 311 -15.97 -10.00 -0.99
CA ALA A 311 -15.77 -10.57 -2.31
C ALA A 311 -14.94 -11.87 -2.25
N ALA A 312 -13.95 -11.95 -1.37
CA ALA A 312 -13.18 -13.16 -1.14
C ALA A 312 -14.01 -14.24 -0.44
N GLU A 313 -14.69 -13.92 0.67
CA GLU A 313 -15.54 -14.88 1.40
C GLU A 313 -16.61 -15.52 0.50
N ASN A 314 -17.23 -14.73 -0.38
CA ASN A 314 -18.27 -15.21 -1.30
C ASN A 314 -17.79 -16.24 -2.33
N VAL A 315 -16.47 -16.38 -2.52
CA VAL A 315 -15.89 -17.40 -3.41
C VAL A 315 -15.07 -18.45 -2.66
N ALA A 316 -15.09 -18.44 -1.32
CA ALA A 316 -14.39 -19.42 -0.49
C ALA A 316 -14.71 -20.87 -0.88
N ASP A 317 -15.98 -21.17 -1.17
CA ASP A 317 -16.45 -22.49 -1.61
C ASP A 317 -15.86 -22.96 -2.96
N THR A 318 -15.17 -22.08 -3.71
CA THR A 318 -14.45 -22.48 -4.93
C THR A 318 -13.07 -23.08 -4.64
N TYR A 319 -12.50 -22.78 -3.47
CA TYR A 319 -11.23 -23.33 -3.03
C TYR A 319 -11.41 -24.77 -2.52
N LYS A 320 -10.55 -25.68 -2.96
CA LYS A 320 -10.66 -27.13 -2.68
C LYS A 320 -9.39 -27.75 -2.11
N ASN A 321 -8.33 -26.96 -1.90
CA ASN A 321 -7.04 -27.45 -1.45
C ASN A 321 -6.80 -27.29 0.06
N GLY A 322 -7.72 -26.61 0.76
CA GLY A 322 -7.69 -26.34 2.20
C GLY A 322 -8.92 -25.52 2.59
N ASP A 323 -8.96 -25.08 3.83
CA ASP A 323 -9.99 -24.17 4.34
C ASP A 323 -9.66 -22.72 3.98
N VAL A 324 -10.68 -21.87 3.89
CA VAL A 324 -10.54 -20.42 3.76
C VAL A 324 -11.12 -19.79 5.02
N VAL A 325 -10.28 -19.12 5.80
CA VAL A 325 -10.66 -18.49 7.06
C VAL A 325 -10.33 -17.01 7.05
N LYS A 326 -10.99 -16.25 7.93
CA LYS A 326 -10.56 -14.91 8.29
C LYS A 326 -9.63 -14.96 9.49
N GLY A 327 -8.65 -14.07 9.53
CA GLY A 327 -7.76 -13.96 10.68
C GLY A 327 -6.85 -12.75 10.61
N THR A 328 -5.95 -12.68 11.59
CA THR A 328 -4.88 -11.67 11.61
C THR A 328 -3.65 -12.22 10.91
N ILE A 329 -3.15 -11.51 9.91
CA ILE A 329 -1.87 -11.79 9.27
C ILE A 329 -0.79 -10.93 9.94
N GLY A 330 0.16 -11.58 10.58
CA GLY A 330 1.30 -10.92 11.19
C GLY A 330 2.42 -10.67 10.19
N THR A 331 3.07 -9.51 10.26
CA THR A 331 4.13 -9.14 9.32
C THR A 331 5.39 -8.74 10.08
N SER A 332 6.52 -9.36 9.75
CA SER A 332 7.85 -8.90 10.16
C SER A 332 8.89 -9.55 9.25
N ASP A 333 10.12 -9.05 9.24
CA ASP A 333 11.21 -9.72 8.51
C ASP A 333 11.76 -10.96 9.27
N GLU A 334 11.02 -11.46 10.27
CA GLU A 334 11.34 -12.65 11.07
C GLU A 334 10.72 -13.91 10.45
N TRP A 335 11.49 -14.99 10.34
CA TRP A 335 10.97 -16.32 10.04
C TRP A 335 11.02 -17.21 11.28
N ASN A 336 9.86 -17.41 11.90
CA ASN A 336 9.69 -18.23 13.09
C ASN A 336 9.48 -19.72 12.74
N ASN A 337 10.23 -20.58 13.42
CA ASN A 337 10.21 -22.03 13.24
C ASN A 337 10.31 -22.80 14.58
N GLN A 338 10.31 -22.07 15.70
CA GLN A 338 10.24 -22.64 17.05
C GLN A 338 8.78 -22.72 17.48
N TYR A 339 8.27 -23.93 17.80
CA TYR A 339 6.86 -24.15 18.13
C TYR A 339 6.35 -23.16 19.20
N ASP A 340 7.07 -23.03 20.31
CA ASP A 340 6.65 -22.23 21.45
C ASP A 340 6.68 -20.71 21.15
N ARG A 341 7.51 -20.27 20.18
CA ARG A 341 7.53 -18.88 19.69
C ARG A 341 6.31 -18.60 18.82
N MET A 342 5.98 -19.49 17.89
CA MET A 342 4.83 -19.34 16.99
C MET A 342 3.50 -19.32 17.77
N VAL A 343 3.34 -20.21 18.76
CA VAL A 343 2.16 -20.20 19.65
C VAL A 343 2.10 -18.93 20.51
N PHE A 344 3.26 -18.42 20.96
CA PHE A 344 3.30 -17.13 21.63
C PHE A 344 2.86 -15.98 20.72
N LEU A 345 3.33 -15.93 19.47
CA LEU A 345 2.94 -14.90 18.50
C LEU A 345 1.44 -14.97 18.15
N ASN A 346 0.88 -16.17 18.04
CA ASN A 346 -0.57 -16.36 17.91
C ASN A 346 -1.32 -15.73 19.08
N LYS A 347 -0.90 -16.01 20.32
CA LYS A 347 -1.57 -15.48 21.51
C LYS A 347 -1.35 -13.97 21.70
N PHE A 348 -0.15 -13.49 21.43
CA PHE A 348 0.26 -12.12 21.71
C PHE A 348 -0.33 -11.15 20.68
N PHE A 349 -0.19 -11.45 19.38
CA PHE A 349 -0.70 -10.59 18.29
C PHE A 349 -2.09 -11.01 17.77
N GLY A 350 -2.59 -12.19 18.13
CA GLY A 350 -3.77 -12.78 17.48
C GLY A 350 -3.46 -13.37 16.10
N SER A 351 -2.18 -13.47 15.71
CA SER A 351 -1.78 -13.86 14.35
C SER A 351 -2.16 -15.30 14.02
N SER A 352 -2.92 -15.51 12.94
CA SER A 352 -3.21 -16.81 12.34
C SER A 352 -2.03 -17.33 11.54
N CYS A 353 -1.30 -16.43 10.89
CA CYS A 353 -0.06 -16.73 10.17
C CYS A 353 0.90 -15.53 10.20
N GLU A 354 2.15 -15.76 9.79
CA GLU A 354 3.17 -14.73 9.56
C GLU A 354 3.74 -14.72 8.14
N GLU A 355 4.16 -13.54 7.70
CA GLU A 355 4.82 -13.27 6.42
C GLU A 355 5.60 -11.94 6.53
N MET A 356 6.11 -11.39 5.43
CA MET A 356 7.07 -10.27 5.48
C MET A 356 6.62 -8.99 4.74
N GLU A 357 5.38 -8.90 4.22
CA GLU A 357 4.93 -7.75 3.41
C GLU A 357 3.58 -7.13 3.81
N SER A 358 2.57 -7.92 4.18
CA SER A 358 1.16 -7.51 4.12
C SER A 358 0.84 -6.27 4.96
N ASN A 359 1.31 -6.20 6.20
CA ASN A 359 1.08 -5.03 7.05
C ASN A 359 1.74 -3.76 6.50
N SER A 360 2.93 -3.88 5.89
CA SER A 360 3.58 -2.74 5.26
C SER A 360 2.71 -2.21 4.10
N VAL A 361 2.19 -3.10 3.25
CA VAL A 361 1.28 -2.73 2.16
C VAL A 361 0.00 -2.12 2.71
N ALA A 362 -0.60 -2.69 3.76
CA ALA A 362 -1.80 -2.17 4.40
C ALA A 362 -1.57 -0.74 4.92
N SER A 363 -0.43 -0.50 5.57
CA SER A 363 -0.07 0.81 6.13
C SER A 363 0.08 1.89 5.06
N ILE A 364 0.67 1.54 3.91
CA ILE A 364 0.79 2.45 2.76
C ILE A 364 -0.57 2.68 2.10
N CYS A 365 -1.37 1.63 1.89
CA CYS A 365 -2.70 1.77 1.31
C CYS A 365 -3.60 2.68 2.18
N GLU A 366 -3.57 2.52 3.50
CA GLU A 366 -4.29 3.41 4.41
C GLU A 366 -3.75 4.85 4.34
N THR A 367 -2.42 5.02 4.25
CA THR A 367 -1.80 6.33 4.08
C THR A 367 -2.25 7.02 2.80
N TYR A 368 -2.58 6.30 1.73
CA TYR A 368 -3.02 6.86 0.45
C TYR A 368 -4.55 6.76 0.23
N ASP A 369 -5.32 6.31 1.23
CA ASP A 369 -6.76 6.06 1.11
C ASP A 369 -7.12 5.09 -0.06
N VAL A 370 -6.35 4.02 -0.20
CA VAL A 370 -6.58 2.96 -1.20
C VAL A 370 -7.10 1.70 -0.51
N PRO A 371 -8.23 1.11 -0.96
CA PRO A 371 -8.74 -0.14 -0.42
C PRO A 371 -7.72 -1.29 -0.55
N TYR A 372 -7.61 -2.11 0.51
CA TYR A 372 -6.58 -3.14 0.61
C TYR A 372 -7.11 -4.47 1.14
N LEU A 373 -6.64 -5.60 0.61
CA LEU A 373 -6.79 -6.90 1.25
C LEU A 373 -5.54 -7.76 1.13
N ALA A 374 -5.14 -8.39 2.24
CA ALA A 374 -4.13 -9.44 2.30
C ALA A 374 -4.77 -10.83 2.12
N ILE A 375 -4.20 -11.69 1.28
CA ILE A 375 -4.61 -13.09 1.14
C ILE A 375 -3.37 -13.99 1.22
N ARG A 376 -3.28 -14.82 2.25
CA ARG A 376 -2.10 -15.66 2.48
C ARG A 376 -2.44 -17.13 2.58
N VAL A 377 -1.64 -17.96 1.93
CA VAL A 377 -1.75 -19.42 2.03
C VAL A 377 -0.66 -19.97 2.95
N ILE A 378 -1.03 -20.86 3.86
CA ILE A 378 -0.05 -21.52 4.72
C ILE A 378 0.85 -22.42 3.87
N SER A 379 2.14 -22.09 3.78
CA SER A 379 3.14 -22.89 3.06
C SER A 379 3.96 -23.77 3.99
N ASN A 380 4.11 -23.38 5.25
CA ASN A 380 4.78 -24.12 6.30
C ASN A 380 4.18 -23.84 7.68
N THR A 381 4.32 -24.76 8.61
CA THR A 381 4.04 -24.51 10.04
C THR A 381 4.73 -25.58 10.90
N ALA A 382 5.28 -25.16 12.05
CA ALA A 382 5.75 -26.10 13.08
C ALA A 382 4.62 -26.50 14.06
N VAL A 383 3.49 -25.78 14.04
CA VAL A 383 2.40 -25.92 15.01
C VAL A 383 1.47 -27.07 14.63
N ASN A 384 1.02 -27.10 13.38
CA ASN A 384 0.17 -28.15 12.84
C ASN A 384 0.70 -28.63 11.48
N PRO A 385 1.86 -29.33 11.47
CA PRO A 385 2.51 -29.73 10.24
C PRO A 385 1.65 -30.75 9.46
N ALA A 386 1.56 -30.60 8.14
CA ALA A 386 0.80 -31.55 7.34
C ALA A 386 1.42 -32.96 7.42
N PRO A 387 0.59 -34.01 7.29
CA PRO A 387 1.02 -35.39 7.53
C PRO A 387 1.92 -36.00 6.44
N THR A 388 2.17 -35.33 5.30
CA THR A 388 2.94 -35.87 4.16
C THR A 388 4.11 -34.98 3.71
N GLU A 389 5.14 -35.60 3.15
CA GLU A 389 6.34 -34.95 2.57
C GLU A 389 6.09 -34.25 1.22
N GLU A 390 4.87 -34.24 0.68
CA GLU A 390 4.54 -33.64 -0.63
C GLU A 390 4.29 -32.11 -0.57
N ASN A 391 4.54 -31.48 0.57
CA ASN A 391 4.37 -30.04 0.74
C ASN A 391 5.45 -29.26 -0.02
N SER A 392 5.02 -28.46 -1.00
CA SER A 392 5.86 -27.54 -1.75
C SER A 392 5.39 -26.09 -1.61
N PHE A 393 6.30 -25.18 -1.29
CA PHE A 393 6.09 -23.73 -1.32
C PHE A 393 5.51 -23.27 -2.66
N TYR A 394 6.01 -23.83 -3.77
CA TYR A 394 5.54 -23.50 -5.11
C TYR A 394 4.06 -23.87 -5.30
N LYS A 395 3.64 -25.00 -4.75
CA LYS A 395 2.26 -25.46 -4.85
C LYS A 395 1.32 -24.57 -4.03
N ALA A 396 1.74 -24.18 -2.83
CA ALA A 396 1.01 -23.22 -2.01
C ALA A 396 0.82 -21.90 -2.79
N ALA A 397 1.91 -21.31 -3.30
CA ALA A 397 1.86 -20.08 -4.08
C ALA A 397 0.92 -20.19 -5.30
N GLN A 398 0.92 -21.31 -6.02
CA GLN A 398 -0.01 -21.54 -7.13
C GLN A 398 -1.47 -21.59 -6.69
N TYR A 399 -1.76 -22.27 -5.58
CA TYR A 399 -3.12 -22.34 -5.02
C TYR A 399 -3.63 -20.97 -4.57
N CYS A 400 -2.77 -20.17 -3.96
CA CYS A 400 -3.11 -18.79 -3.59
C CYS A 400 -3.45 -17.94 -4.83
N GLN A 401 -2.59 -17.97 -5.86
CA GLN A 401 -2.82 -17.20 -7.09
C GLN A 401 -4.13 -17.61 -7.80
N GLN A 402 -4.45 -18.90 -7.87
CA GLN A 402 -5.70 -19.38 -8.46
C GLN A 402 -6.93 -18.86 -7.70
N TYR A 403 -6.86 -18.87 -6.37
CA TYR A 403 -7.92 -18.33 -5.53
C TYR A 403 -8.04 -16.81 -5.73
N VAL A 404 -6.92 -16.08 -5.73
CA VAL A 404 -6.89 -14.62 -5.93
C VAL A 404 -7.45 -14.21 -7.30
N LEU A 405 -7.20 -14.96 -8.37
CA LEU A 405 -7.82 -14.70 -9.69
C LEU A 405 -9.35 -14.84 -9.64
N THR A 406 -9.87 -15.74 -8.79
CA THR A 406 -11.31 -15.91 -8.57
C THR A 406 -11.88 -14.78 -7.70
N VAL A 407 -11.14 -14.34 -6.67
CA VAL A 407 -11.49 -13.16 -5.86
C VAL A 407 -11.52 -11.90 -6.73
N ALA A 408 -10.49 -11.67 -7.55
CA ALA A 408 -10.40 -10.53 -8.46
C ALA A 408 -11.58 -10.51 -9.44
N ASP A 409 -11.93 -11.65 -10.03
CA ASP A 409 -13.10 -11.79 -10.90
C ASP A 409 -14.41 -11.43 -10.17
N ASN A 410 -14.61 -11.91 -8.94
CA ASN A 410 -15.80 -11.59 -8.16
C ASN A 410 -15.84 -10.10 -7.73
N TYR A 411 -14.69 -9.55 -7.32
CA TYR A 411 -14.56 -8.14 -6.93
C TYR A 411 -14.86 -7.20 -8.09
N ILE A 412 -14.18 -7.41 -9.24
CA ILE A 412 -14.35 -6.64 -10.47
C ILE A 412 -15.80 -6.65 -10.95
N ASN A 413 -16.44 -7.83 -10.99
CA ASN A 413 -17.76 -7.96 -11.60
C ASN A 413 -18.92 -7.51 -10.70
N LYS A 414 -18.76 -7.50 -9.37
CA LYS A 414 -19.87 -7.23 -8.44
C LYS A 414 -19.74 -5.95 -7.63
N TYR A 415 -18.53 -5.43 -7.43
CA TYR A 415 -18.27 -4.39 -6.43
C TYR A 415 -17.62 -3.13 -6.98
N ILE A 416 -16.95 -3.21 -8.14
CA ILE A 416 -16.35 -2.02 -8.74
C ILE A 416 -17.43 -1.24 -9.53
N SER A 417 -17.81 -0.07 -9.03
CA SER A 417 -18.52 0.98 -9.77
C SER A 417 -17.53 1.91 -10.49
N ILE A 418 -18.01 2.76 -11.42
CA ILE A 418 -17.13 3.68 -12.17
C ILE A 418 -16.54 4.71 -11.21
N ASN A 419 -15.21 4.70 -11.08
CA ASN A 419 -14.42 5.86 -10.68
C ASN A 419 -13.50 6.21 -11.86
N PRO A 420 -13.68 7.37 -12.51
CA PRO A 420 -12.66 7.86 -13.42
C PRO A 420 -11.36 8.08 -12.63
N ALA A 421 -10.22 7.66 -13.19
CA ALA A 421 -8.93 8.07 -12.64
C ALA A 421 -8.85 9.61 -12.70
N GLU A 422 -8.56 10.24 -11.56
CA GLU A 422 -8.16 11.64 -11.60
C GLU A 422 -6.69 11.66 -12.02
N ILE A 423 -6.37 12.36 -13.11
CA ILE A 423 -4.98 12.67 -13.42
C ILE A 423 -4.53 13.68 -12.37
N ALA A 424 -3.93 13.19 -11.28
CA ALA A 424 -3.26 14.06 -10.33
C ALA A 424 -2.18 14.85 -11.08
N GLU A 425 -2.19 16.18 -10.96
CA GLU A 425 -1.04 17.01 -11.34
C GLU A 425 0.10 16.69 -10.37
N THR A 426 0.89 15.66 -10.67
CA THR A 426 2.08 15.30 -9.88
C THR A 426 3.23 16.21 -10.28
N GLY A 427 3.20 17.44 -9.78
CA GLY A 427 4.28 18.40 -9.98
C GLY A 427 4.25 19.46 -8.91
N PHE A 428 5.36 19.65 -8.21
CA PHE A 428 5.58 20.81 -7.36
C PHE A 428 6.75 21.62 -7.92
N GLU A 429 6.66 22.94 -7.81
CA GLU A 429 7.78 23.82 -8.18
C GLU A 429 8.79 23.87 -7.03
N VAL A 430 10.08 23.74 -7.36
CA VAL A 430 11.19 23.98 -6.43
C VAL A 430 11.89 25.29 -6.76
N THR A 431 12.40 25.98 -5.73
CA THR A 431 13.04 27.30 -5.87
C THR A 431 14.56 27.26 -5.99
N TYR A 432 15.20 26.10 -5.83
CA TYR A 432 16.65 25.92 -5.96
C TYR A 432 17.07 25.53 -7.39
N ASP A 433 18.38 25.62 -7.69
CA ASP A 433 18.95 25.28 -9.00
C ASP A 433 18.76 23.78 -9.32
N GLN A 434 17.90 23.48 -10.29
CA GLN A 434 17.58 22.12 -10.73
C GLN A 434 18.72 21.43 -11.52
N ASN A 435 19.79 22.15 -11.87
CA ASN A 435 20.99 21.52 -12.45
C ASN A 435 21.85 20.81 -11.39
N LEU A 436 21.60 21.08 -10.11
CA LEU A 436 22.26 20.44 -8.98
C LEU A 436 21.32 19.39 -8.37
N ARG A 437 21.92 18.28 -7.94
CA ARG A 437 21.23 17.23 -7.17
C ARG A 437 21.30 17.57 -5.68
N PRO A 438 20.18 17.70 -4.96
CA PRO A 438 20.20 18.12 -3.56
C PRO A 438 20.82 17.08 -2.63
N LEU A 439 21.33 17.51 -1.48
CA LEU A 439 21.56 16.60 -0.35
C LEU A 439 20.21 16.31 0.32
N LEU A 440 19.88 15.04 0.54
CA LEU A 440 18.70 14.65 1.33
C LEU A 440 19.11 14.41 2.78
N ILE A 441 18.41 15.03 3.72
CA ILE A 441 18.58 14.80 5.17
C ILE A 441 17.24 14.32 5.74
N GLN A 442 17.25 13.20 6.46
CA GLN A 442 16.05 12.54 6.97
C GLN A 442 16.05 12.47 8.50
N GLY A 443 14.87 12.62 9.10
CA GLY A 443 14.62 12.32 10.51
C GLY A 443 13.18 11.84 10.70
N ALA A 444 12.93 10.98 11.68
CA ALA A 444 11.61 10.37 11.85
C ALA A 444 10.62 11.33 12.53
N MET A 445 11.04 12.00 13.61
CA MET A 445 10.13 12.77 14.45
C MET A 445 10.30 14.29 14.32
N TRP A 446 9.20 14.99 14.06
CA TRP A 446 9.19 16.46 13.98
C TRP A 446 9.86 17.15 15.18
N PHE A 447 9.46 16.79 16.41
CA PHE A 447 9.79 17.57 17.62
C PHE A 447 11.26 17.50 18.07
N CYS A 448 12.06 16.56 17.53
CA CYS A 448 13.45 16.39 17.95
C CYS A 448 14.41 15.88 16.87
N GLU A 449 13.95 15.55 15.66
CA GLU A 449 14.84 15.03 14.59
C GLU A 449 14.73 15.82 13.28
N VAL A 450 13.71 16.68 13.09
CA VAL A 450 13.51 17.39 11.81
C VAL A 450 13.46 18.91 11.95
N ASN A 451 12.91 19.42 13.05
CA ASN A 451 12.61 20.84 13.21
C ASN A 451 13.83 21.77 13.04
N VAL A 452 14.98 21.44 13.65
CA VAL A 452 16.20 22.28 13.57
C VAL A 452 16.76 22.26 12.16
N LEU A 453 16.70 21.13 11.46
CA LEU A 453 17.13 21.03 10.06
C LEU A 453 16.31 21.96 9.17
N VAL A 454 14.98 21.95 9.33
CA VAL A 454 14.06 22.82 8.55
C VAL A 454 14.27 24.30 8.89
N GLU A 455 14.44 24.64 10.18
CA GLU A 455 14.68 26.02 10.63
C GLU A 455 15.97 26.63 10.07
N ASN A 456 16.94 25.80 9.68
CA ASN A 456 18.23 26.22 9.11
C ASN A 456 18.27 26.17 7.57
N LEU A 457 17.16 25.83 6.89
CA LEU A 457 17.06 25.96 5.44
C LEU A 457 16.83 27.42 5.03
N GLU A 458 17.69 27.94 4.16
CA GLU A 458 17.44 29.18 3.44
C GLU A 458 16.32 28.96 2.40
N ASN A 459 15.37 29.89 2.31
CA ASN A 459 14.24 29.83 1.36
C ASN A 459 13.39 28.55 1.49
N ALA A 460 13.23 28.04 2.70
CA ALA A 460 12.50 26.81 2.99
C ALA A 460 11.07 26.81 2.39
N GLN A 461 10.73 25.77 1.63
CA GLN A 461 9.38 25.52 1.12
C GLN A 461 8.93 24.12 1.51
N LYS A 462 7.74 24.03 2.11
CA LYS A 462 7.13 22.74 2.44
C LYS A 462 6.50 22.13 1.19
N VAL A 463 6.80 20.86 0.95
CA VAL A 463 6.32 20.04 -0.17
C VAL A 463 5.68 18.78 0.41
N GLN A 464 4.56 18.35 -0.15
CA GLN A 464 3.88 17.12 0.23
C GLN A 464 3.83 16.18 -0.98
N ILE A 465 4.22 14.93 -0.78
CA ILE A 465 4.13 13.85 -1.77
C ILE A 465 3.37 12.70 -1.09
N GLY A 466 2.21 12.32 -1.63
CA GLY A 466 1.23 11.53 -0.88
C GLY A 466 0.83 12.26 0.41
N ASN A 467 0.99 11.61 1.56
CA ASN A 467 0.82 12.24 2.88
C ASN A 467 2.14 12.51 3.62
N TYR A 468 3.29 12.26 2.97
CA TYR A 468 4.61 12.50 3.53
C TYR A 468 5.08 13.93 3.31
N GLN A 469 5.85 14.44 4.26
CA GLN A 469 6.24 15.86 4.33
C GLN A 469 7.73 16.05 4.05
N PHE A 470 8.02 16.97 3.13
CA PHE A 470 9.35 17.36 2.71
C PHE A 470 9.50 18.88 2.82
N TRP A 471 10.74 19.35 2.97
CA TRP A 471 11.09 20.75 2.91
C TRP A 471 12.28 20.96 1.99
N THR A 472 12.10 21.78 0.96
CA THR A 472 13.15 22.16 0.01
C THR A 472 13.75 23.50 0.41
N GLY A 473 15.04 23.69 0.17
CA GLY A 473 15.71 24.95 0.45
C GLY A 473 17.19 24.88 0.09
N THR A 474 17.99 25.78 0.66
CA THR A 474 19.45 25.74 0.53
C THR A 474 20.17 25.80 1.87
N ILE A 475 21.36 25.22 1.93
CA ILE A 475 22.36 25.46 2.98
C ILE A 475 23.60 26.01 2.29
N ASN A 476 24.04 27.22 2.69
CA ASN A 476 25.15 27.94 2.04
C ASN A 476 24.97 28.04 0.51
N GLY A 477 23.73 28.27 0.06
CA GLY A 477 23.35 28.34 -1.35
C GLY A 477 23.33 27.01 -2.13
N TYR A 478 23.64 25.86 -1.51
CA TYR A 478 23.54 24.53 -2.14
C TYR A 478 22.17 23.88 -1.86
N PRO A 479 21.53 23.21 -2.82
CA PRO A 479 20.21 22.59 -2.61
C PRO A 479 20.21 21.50 -1.55
N VAL A 480 19.26 21.58 -0.62
CA VAL A 480 19.02 20.57 0.42
C VAL A 480 17.53 20.27 0.51
N VAL A 481 17.20 19.00 0.68
CA VAL A 481 15.85 18.53 0.99
C VAL A 481 15.87 17.89 2.36
N VAL A 482 14.95 18.31 3.24
CA VAL A 482 14.73 17.68 4.54
C VAL A 482 13.44 16.87 4.47
N SER A 483 13.45 15.62 4.95
CA SER A 483 12.30 14.72 4.97
C SER A 483 11.96 14.32 6.40
N GLN A 484 10.69 14.48 6.78
CA GLN A 484 10.14 13.81 7.94
C GLN A 484 9.70 12.41 7.49
N THR A 485 10.41 11.39 7.97
CA THR A 485 10.17 10.02 7.50
C THR A 485 9.01 9.36 8.20
N GLU A 486 8.60 9.86 9.37
CA GLU A 486 7.82 9.08 10.34
C GLU A 486 8.59 7.84 10.83
N GLN A 487 8.06 7.14 11.84
CA GLN A 487 8.74 6.02 12.50
C GLN A 487 8.55 4.69 11.76
N GLY A 488 9.63 3.89 11.75
CA GLY A 488 9.62 2.49 11.33
C GLY A 488 10.07 2.23 9.90
N LEU A 489 10.35 0.95 9.59
CA LEU A 489 11.00 0.57 8.33
C LEU A 489 10.18 0.96 7.10
N SER A 490 8.87 0.71 7.12
CA SER A 490 7.96 0.98 5.98
C SER A 490 7.97 2.46 5.59
N ASN A 491 7.78 3.36 6.56
CA ASN A 491 7.72 4.78 6.29
C ASN A 491 9.07 5.33 5.82
N SER A 492 10.16 4.94 6.49
CA SER A 492 11.51 5.30 6.07
C SER A 492 11.82 4.86 4.64
N ALA A 493 11.40 3.64 4.25
CA ALA A 493 11.59 3.14 2.90
C ALA A 493 10.86 4.01 1.87
N VAL A 494 9.58 4.28 2.11
CA VAL A 494 8.72 5.06 1.20
C VAL A 494 9.22 6.49 1.08
N THR A 495 9.50 7.19 2.18
CA THR A 495 10.00 8.56 2.10
C THR A 495 11.36 8.66 1.42
N THR A 496 12.21 7.63 1.55
CA THR A 496 13.48 7.56 0.83
C THR A 496 13.24 7.38 -0.66
N ALA A 497 12.38 6.45 -1.07
CA ALA A 497 12.09 6.20 -2.48
C ALA A 497 11.42 7.40 -3.15
N LEU A 498 10.40 7.98 -2.52
CA LEU A 498 9.73 9.19 -3.01
C LEU A 498 10.73 10.35 -3.14
N ALA A 499 11.60 10.55 -2.13
CA ALA A 499 12.59 11.61 -2.23
C ALA A 499 13.58 11.39 -3.38
N ILE A 500 13.96 10.14 -3.63
CA ILE A 500 14.86 9.80 -4.74
C ILE A 500 14.19 10.07 -6.09
N GLU A 501 12.96 9.62 -6.28
CA GLU A 501 12.23 9.78 -7.54
C GLU A 501 11.92 11.26 -7.83
N TYR A 502 11.50 12.02 -6.82
CA TYR A 502 11.03 13.39 -7.02
C TYR A 502 12.13 14.45 -6.94
N PHE A 503 13.21 14.22 -6.17
CA PHE A 503 14.28 15.22 -5.98
C PHE A 503 15.65 14.79 -6.52
N ASN A 504 15.84 13.51 -6.87
CA ASN A 504 17.10 12.97 -7.40
C ASN A 504 18.35 13.39 -6.57
N PRO A 505 18.39 13.10 -5.25
CA PRO A 505 19.41 13.61 -4.36
C PRO A 505 20.79 13.02 -4.68
N ILE A 506 21.86 13.79 -4.44
CA ILE A 506 23.24 13.35 -4.66
C ILE A 506 23.71 12.33 -3.61
N ALA A 507 23.14 12.42 -2.42
CA ALA A 507 23.42 11.58 -1.27
C ALA A 507 22.28 11.71 -0.24
N VAL A 508 22.20 10.75 0.68
CA VAL A 508 21.24 10.72 1.79
C VAL A 508 21.98 10.65 3.13
N ILE A 509 21.60 11.51 4.07
CA ILE A 509 21.94 11.39 5.48
C ILE A 509 20.66 11.04 6.23
N ASN A 510 20.59 9.81 6.75
CA ASN A 510 19.51 9.38 7.63
C ASN A 510 19.96 9.58 9.08
N GLN A 511 19.28 10.43 9.83
CA GLN A 511 19.69 10.75 11.21
C GLN A 511 18.57 10.65 12.22
N GLY A 512 18.95 10.61 13.49
CA GLY A 512 18.01 10.66 14.59
C GLY A 512 18.57 10.06 15.87
N THR A 513 17.66 9.77 16.78
CA THR A 513 17.93 9.15 18.07
C THR A 513 18.08 7.63 17.94
N SER A 514 18.67 7.00 18.97
CA SER A 514 18.94 5.57 19.03
C SER A 514 19.14 5.06 20.47
N GLY A 515 18.99 3.74 20.66
CA GLY A 515 19.28 3.04 21.90
C GLY A 515 20.68 2.39 21.90
N GLY A 516 21.50 2.64 22.93
CA GLY A 516 22.87 2.12 23.00
C GLY A 516 22.96 0.61 23.26
N HIS A 517 23.62 -0.12 22.34
CA HIS A 517 23.91 -1.56 22.40
C HIS A 517 25.37 -1.91 22.76
N ASP A 518 26.30 -0.98 22.64
CA ASP A 518 27.65 -1.15 23.15
C ASP A 518 27.71 -0.77 24.65
N PRO A 519 28.19 -1.63 25.57
CA PRO A 519 28.31 -1.28 26.99
C PRO A 519 29.15 -0.03 27.29
N GLU A 520 30.05 0.36 26.39
CA GLU A 520 30.91 1.53 26.52
C GLU A 520 30.27 2.82 25.97
N ILE A 521 29.26 2.72 25.10
CA ILE A 521 28.58 3.89 24.51
C ILE A 521 27.74 4.64 25.56
N LYS A 522 27.71 5.97 25.45
CA LYS A 522 27.04 6.86 26.39
C LYS A 522 25.93 7.62 25.70
N VAL A 523 24.88 7.94 26.45
CA VAL A 523 23.89 8.93 26.02
C VAL A 523 24.60 10.24 25.62
N GLY A 524 24.31 10.73 24.43
CA GLY A 524 24.95 11.90 23.81
C GLY A 524 26.14 11.58 22.90
N ASP A 525 26.64 10.33 22.86
CA ASP A 525 27.57 9.90 21.80
C ASP A 525 26.82 9.85 20.46
N ILE A 526 27.52 10.13 19.36
CA ILE A 526 27.05 9.96 17.99
C ILE A 526 27.74 8.76 17.35
N VAL A 527 26.96 7.89 16.73
CA VAL A 527 27.41 6.77 15.92
C VAL A 527 27.23 7.09 14.45
N LEU A 528 28.35 7.12 13.73
CA LEU A 528 28.40 7.10 12.27
C LEU A 528 28.27 5.64 11.84
N GLY A 529 27.22 5.31 11.09
CA GLY A 529 26.99 3.96 10.62
C GLY A 529 28.06 3.52 9.63
N GLU A 530 29.09 2.83 10.11
CA GLU A 530 30.04 2.11 9.26
C GLU A 530 29.27 1.12 8.37
N LYS A 531 28.25 0.51 8.96
CA LYS A 531 27.23 -0.26 8.28
C LYS A 531 25.92 -0.24 9.07
N ALA A 532 24.81 -0.33 8.35
CA ALA A 532 23.49 -0.58 8.91
C ALA A 532 22.99 -1.97 8.50
N TYR A 533 22.13 -2.59 9.31
CA TYR A 533 21.43 -3.82 8.93
C TYR A 533 20.09 -3.98 9.64
N ASN A 534 19.19 -4.76 9.02
CA ASN A 534 17.93 -5.13 9.63
C ASN A 534 18.15 -6.32 10.57
N TYR A 535 18.02 -6.11 11.88
CA TYR A 535 18.26 -7.15 12.88
C TYR A 535 17.03 -8.00 13.23
N ALA A 536 15.84 -7.67 12.70
CA ALA A 536 14.69 -8.58 12.62
C ALA A 536 14.83 -9.60 11.49
N SER A 537 15.71 -9.34 10.53
CA SER A 537 15.86 -10.18 9.33
C SER A 537 16.60 -11.49 9.64
N TRP A 538 15.92 -12.45 10.25
CA TRP A 538 16.48 -13.74 10.66
C TRP A 538 15.48 -14.88 10.49
N LYS A 539 16.02 -16.10 10.45
CA LYS A 539 15.26 -17.34 10.54
C LYS A 539 15.67 -18.13 11.77
N SER A 540 14.71 -18.56 12.56
CA SER A 540 14.97 -19.41 13.72
C SER A 540 15.13 -20.89 13.34
N ASP A 541 15.94 -21.60 14.11
CA ASP A 541 16.03 -23.06 14.03
C ASP A 541 14.73 -23.71 14.51
N SER A 542 14.47 -24.94 14.08
CA SER A 542 13.28 -25.66 14.52
C SER A 542 13.40 -26.14 15.96
N SER A 543 12.35 -25.96 16.77
CA SER A 543 12.24 -26.59 18.09
C SER A 543 10.85 -27.21 18.28
N ALA A 544 10.80 -28.35 18.97
CA ALA A 544 9.55 -29.02 19.30
C ALA A 544 8.79 -28.29 20.42
N LYS A 545 7.50 -28.62 20.57
CA LYS A 545 6.65 -28.15 21.66
C LYS A 545 7.28 -28.38 23.05
N ASP A 546 7.06 -27.43 23.97
CA ASP A 546 7.51 -27.45 25.36
C ASP A 546 9.04 -27.44 25.53
N LYS A 547 9.77 -26.85 24.58
CA LYS A 547 11.23 -26.65 24.65
C LYS A 547 11.64 -25.24 25.05
N GLY A 548 10.68 -24.31 25.09
CA GLY A 548 10.94 -22.88 25.22
C GLY A 548 11.44 -22.27 23.91
N VAL A 549 11.78 -20.98 23.98
CA VAL A 549 12.35 -20.24 22.85
C VAL A 549 13.82 -19.98 23.12
N ASP A 550 14.68 -20.48 22.23
CA ASP A 550 16.09 -20.13 22.19
C ASP A 550 16.28 -18.90 21.30
N TYR A 551 16.46 -17.74 21.93
CA TYR A 551 16.65 -16.46 21.24
C TYR A 551 17.98 -16.36 20.47
N LYS A 552 18.91 -17.30 20.69
CA LYS A 552 20.20 -17.36 20.01
C LYS A 552 20.21 -18.32 18.82
N ALA A 553 19.24 -19.24 18.75
CA ALA A 553 19.11 -20.23 17.68
C ALA A 553 18.48 -19.60 16.42
N ILE A 554 19.16 -18.61 15.85
CA ILE A 554 18.75 -17.88 14.67
C ILE A 554 19.90 -17.77 13.66
N THR A 555 19.54 -17.68 12.38
CA THR A 555 20.45 -17.37 11.28
C THR A 555 19.96 -16.11 10.58
N MET A 556 20.84 -15.12 10.40
CA MET A 556 20.50 -13.89 9.68
C MET A 556 20.04 -14.18 8.24
N GLY A 557 18.82 -13.76 7.93
CA GLY A 557 18.10 -13.93 6.68
C GLY A 557 18.52 -12.90 5.64
N GLY A 558 18.77 -11.66 6.07
CA GLY A 558 18.99 -10.54 5.16
C GLY A 558 17.77 -10.24 4.31
N THR A 559 17.83 -9.13 3.58
CA THR A 559 16.79 -8.79 2.62
C THR A 559 17.15 -9.35 1.25
N TYR A 560 16.14 -9.65 0.46
CA TYR A 560 16.27 -10.24 -0.87
C TYR A 560 15.62 -9.28 -1.88
N SER A 561 16.47 -8.73 -2.75
CA SER A 561 16.04 -7.84 -3.83
C SER A 561 16.69 -8.27 -5.14
N PHE A 562 16.00 -8.04 -6.24
CA PHE A 562 16.54 -8.23 -7.59
C PHE A 562 17.71 -7.28 -7.85
N ASP A 563 18.89 -7.83 -8.15
CA ASP A 563 20.04 -7.09 -8.63
C ASP A 563 20.02 -7.08 -10.16
N SER A 564 19.59 -5.96 -10.75
CA SER A 564 19.51 -5.82 -12.21
C SER A 564 20.86 -5.83 -12.91
N THR A 565 21.94 -5.48 -12.21
CA THR A 565 23.31 -5.57 -12.75
C THR A 565 23.77 -7.01 -12.92
N GLN A 566 23.25 -7.92 -12.07
CA GLN A 566 23.54 -9.35 -12.12
C GLN A 566 22.41 -10.18 -12.73
N GLY A 567 21.24 -9.58 -13.00
CA GLY A 567 20.05 -10.25 -13.52
C GLY A 567 19.50 -11.33 -12.60
N LYS A 568 19.72 -11.22 -11.28
CA LYS A 568 19.30 -12.23 -10.29
C LYS A 568 19.03 -11.59 -8.94
N PHE A 569 18.29 -12.30 -8.10
CA PHE A 569 18.12 -11.93 -6.70
C PHE A 569 19.43 -12.04 -5.91
N ALA A 570 19.68 -11.05 -5.05
CA ALA A 570 20.83 -11.01 -4.17
C ALA A 570 20.39 -10.81 -2.72
N LYS A 571 20.93 -11.66 -1.83
CA LYS A 571 20.81 -11.50 -0.39
C LYS A 571 21.73 -10.37 0.07
N GLN A 572 21.21 -9.43 0.85
CA GLN A 572 21.99 -8.38 1.49
C GLN A 572 21.82 -8.44 3.00
N LEU A 573 22.94 -8.51 3.71
CA LEU A 573 22.95 -8.49 5.18
C LEU A 573 23.26 -7.10 5.70
N TYR A 574 24.25 -6.42 5.12
CA TYR A 574 24.74 -5.13 5.62
C TYR A 574 24.75 -4.09 4.49
N TYR A 575 24.48 -2.84 4.87
CA TYR A 575 24.56 -1.67 4.01
C TYR A 575 25.67 -0.77 4.53
N PRO A 576 26.83 -0.69 3.85
CA PRO A 576 27.93 0.15 4.30
C PRO A 576 27.56 1.64 4.18
N GLY A 577 28.00 2.45 5.14
CA GLY A 577 27.94 3.90 5.02
C GLY A 577 28.88 4.41 3.93
N ASP A 578 28.49 5.47 3.23
CA ASP A 578 29.33 6.07 2.21
C ASP A 578 30.55 6.77 2.83
N GLU A 579 31.76 6.39 2.40
CA GLU A 579 33.00 6.89 2.99
C GLU A 579 33.21 8.40 2.80
N LYS A 580 32.63 9.04 1.78
CA LYS A 580 32.74 10.50 1.63
C LYS A 580 31.88 11.22 2.65
N LEU A 581 30.66 10.72 2.88
CA LEU A 581 29.80 11.22 3.96
C LEU A 581 30.45 10.99 5.33
N ILE A 582 31.04 9.81 5.56
CA ILE A 582 31.74 9.54 6.83
C ILE A 582 32.94 10.48 7.00
N THR A 583 33.74 10.67 5.95
CA THR A 583 34.89 11.60 5.99
C THR A 583 34.44 13.02 6.31
N ALA A 584 33.32 13.48 5.73
CA ALA A 584 32.75 14.79 6.04
C ALA A 584 32.30 14.86 7.51
N ALA A 585 31.65 13.83 8.03
CA ALA A 585 31.23 13.75 9.42
C ALA A 585 32.41 13.75 10.41
N GLU A 586 33.46 12.97 10.13
CA GLU A 586 34.68 12.94 10.93
C GLU A 586 35.43 14.29 10.90
N SER A 587 35.35 15.03 9.79
CA SER A 587 36.03 16.33 9.68
C SER A 587 35.50 17.41 10.64
N VAL A 588 34.28 17.23 11.15
CA VAL A 588 33.62 18.17 12.08
C VAL A 588 33.48 17.62 13.50
N SER A 589 33.96 16.40 13.77
CA SER A 589 33.75 15.74 15.07
C SER A 589 34.42 16.46 16.25
N GLU A 590 35.60 17.06 16.06
CA GLU A 590 36.29 17.83 17.12
C GLU A 590 35.52 19.10 17.52
N ALA A 591 34.67 19.63 16.64
CA ALA A 591 33.82 20.78 16.96
C ALA A 591 32.55 20.36 17.74
N PHE A 592 32.24 19.07 17.78
CA PHE A 592 31.09 18.51 18.49
C PHE A 592 31.42 18.20 19.97
N GLU A 593 31.88 19.20 20.72
CA GLU A 593 32.17 19.07 22.15
C GLU A 593 31.19 19.91 23.00
N GLY A 594 30.79 19.41 24.17
CA GLY A 594 29.90 20.12 25.08
C GLY A 594 29.40 19.25 26.23
N GLU A 595 28.64 19.83 27.16
CA GLU A 595 28.13 19.12 28.36
C GLU A 595 27.33 17.84 28.00
N TYR A 596 26.73 17.82 26.81
CA TYR A 596 25.86 16.76 26.31
C TYR A 596 26.24 16.28 24.89
N LYS A 597 27.41 16.71 24.40
CA LYS A 597 28.00 16.33 23.12
C LYS A 597 29.29 15.60 23.45
N ASN A 598 29.26 14.27 23.36
CA ASN A 598 30.34 13.40 23.82
C ASN A 598 31.22 13.01 22.63
N ASN A 599 31.34 11.72 22.33
CA ASN A 599 32.19 11.23 21.25
C ASN A 599 31.40 11.04 19.96
N VAL A 600 32.09 11.21 18.84
CA VAL A 600 31.65 10.70 17.54
C VAL A 600 32.46 9.43 17.26
N VAL A 601 31.78 8.32 16.98
CA VAL A 601 32.42 7.02 16.72
C VAL A 601 31.85 6.37 15.47
N ARG A 602 32.64 5.55 14.77
CA ARG A 602 32.12 4.60 13.78
C ARG A 602 31.52 3.39 14.50
N GLY A 603 30.39 2.89 14.02
CA GLY A 603 29.75 1.72 14.62
C GLY A 603 28.72 1.04 13.72
N VAL A 604 28.11 -0.03 14.23
CA VAL A 604 27.05 -0.78 13.55
C VAL A 604 25.70 -0.27 14.03
N ILE A 605 24.85 0.14 13.08
CA ILE A 605 23.47 0.54 13.34
C ILE A 605 22.55 -0.65 13.05
N ALA A 606 21.83 -1.11 14.06
CA ALA A 606 20.86 -2.18 13.95
C ALA A 606 19.45 -1.56 13.84
N SER A 607 18.74 -1.81 12.74
CA SER A 607 17.38 -1.31 12.51
C SER A 607 16.33 -2.41 12.62
N SER A 608 15.25 -2.18 13.36
CA SER A 608 14.03 -3.01 13.38
C SER A 608 12.88 -2.19 13.98
N ASP A 609 11.62 -2.56 13.78
CA ASP A 609 10.50 -1.98 14.55
C ASP A 609 10.47 -2.46 16.02
N GLU A 610 11.61 -2.89 16.56
CA GLU A 610 11.76 -3.42 17.91
C GLU A 610 12.44 -2.40 18.83
N TRP A 611 12.07 -2.42 20.12
CA TRP A 611 12.76 -1.69 21.16
C TRP A 611 13.24 -2.64 22.26
N ASN A 612 14.55 -2.87 22.35
CA ASN A 612 15.14 -3.75 23.34
C ASN A 612 15.46 -3.02 24.65
N ASN A 613 15.00 -3.57 25.79
CA ASN A 613 15.40 -3.11 27.13
C ASN A 613 15.92 -4.26 28.00
N GLN A 614 15.98 -5.48 27.50
CA GLN A 614 16.58 -6.60 28.21
C GLN A 614 18.10 -6.57 28.01
N TYR A 615 18.86 -6.34 29.09
CA TYR A 615 20.32 -6.21 29.04
C TYR A 615 20.98 -7.35 28.25
N ASP A 616 20.62 -8.59 28.56
CA ASP A 616 21.26 -9.77 27.96
C ASP A 616 20.87 -10.01 26.48
N ARG A 617 19.78 -9.39 25.99
CA ARG A 617 19.43 -9.39 24.56
C ARG A 617 20.29 -8.38 23.81
N MET A 618 20.38 -7.14 24.31
CA MET A 618 21.22 -6.09 23.72
C MET A 618 22.70 -6.49 23.72
N LEU A 619 23.20 -7.02 24.85
CA LEU A 619 24.58 -7.51 24.92
C LEU A 619 24.83 -8.66 23.94
N TRP A 620 23.89 -9.58 23.79
CA TRP A 620 24.04 -10.68 22.82
C TRP A 620 24.06 -10.18 21.38
N LEU A 621 23.22 -9.20 21.03
CA LEU A 621 23.22 -8.56 19.71
C LEU A 621 24.57 -7.86 19.44
N HIS A 622 25.07 -7.10 20.42
CA HIS A 622 26.40 -6.48 20.37
C HIS A 622 27.52 -7.52 20.19
N GLU A 623 27.59 -8.55 21.03
CA GLU A 623 28.65 -9.56 20.99
C GLU A 623 28.60 -10.42 19.71
N THR A 624 27.41 -10.62 19.13
CA THR A 624 27.21 -11.51 17.98
C THR A 624 27.35 -10.78 16.65
N TYR A 625 26.79 -9.57 16.54
CA TYR A 625 26.66 -8.83 15.28
C TYR A 625 27.40 -7.49 15.26
N GLY A 626 27.95 -7.08 16.40
CA GLY A 626 28.73 -5.85 16.55
C GLY A 626 27.89 -4.61 16.79
N ASP A 627 26.62 -4.76 17.15
CA ASP A 627 25.65 -3.67 17.30
C ASP A 627 26.18 -2.61 18.26
N THR A 628 26.30 -1.37 17.78
CA THR A 628 26.66 -0.23 18.61
C THR A 628 25.39 0.44 19.14
N VAL A 629 24.38 0.57 18.27
CA VAL A 629 23.09 1.17 18.58
C VAL A 629 21.95 0.45 17.85
N GLU A 630 20.75 0.50 18.44
CA GLU A 630 19.48 0.16 17.78
C GLU A 630 18.64 1.41 17.44
N GLU A 631 17.90 1.33 16.34
CA GLU A 631 16.85 2.28 15.94
C GLU A 631 15.90 1.60 14.93
N MET A 632 15.07 2.35 14.19
CA MET A 632 13.96 1.77 13.41
C MET A 632 13.95 2.14 11.90
N GLU A 633 14.94 2.87 11.38
CA GLU A 633 14.91 3.41 10.01
C GLU A 633 16.18 3.22 9.16
N SER A 634 17.39 3.32 9.72
CA SER A 634 18.62 3.53 8.93
C SER A 634 18.93 2.42 7.92
N ALA A 635 18.72 1.15 8.26
CA ALA A 635 18.91 0.04 7.32
C ALA A 635 17.86 0.05 6.20
N SER A 636 16.64 0.50 6.49
CA SER A 636 15.57 0.66 5.49
C SER A 636 15.93 1.76 4.48
N ALA A 637 16.31 2.94 4.96
CA ALA A 637 16.79 4.03 4.09
C ALA A 637 18.01 3.59 3.26
N ALA A 638 18.99 2.93 3.89
CA ALA A 638 20.19 2.45 3.21
C ALA A 638 19.91 1.34 2.18
N GLN A 639 18.93 0.47 2.44
CA GLN A 639 18.44 -0.53 1.49
C GLN A 639 17.88 0.11 0.23
N ILE A 640 17.02 1.11 0.39
CA ILE A 640 16.43 1.83 -0.74
C ILE A 640 17.51 2.62 -1.48
N CYS A 641 18.38 3.34 -0.77
CA CYS A 641 19.50 4.03 -1.38
C CYS A 641 20.39 3.10 -2.22
N LYS A 642 20.69 1.88 -1.73
CA LYS A 642 21.42 0.87 -2.50
C LYS A 642 20.67 0.45 -3.76
N THR A 643 19.36 0.23 -3.65
CA THR A 643 18.49 -0.14 -4.79
C THR A 643 18.52 0.92 -5.89
N PHE A 644 18.53 2.20 -5.51
CA PHE A 644 18.57 3.33 -6.44
C PHE A 644 19.99 3.85 -6.74
N ASN A 645 21.04 3.18 -6.23
CA ASN A 645 22.44 3.59 -6.38
C ASN A 645 22.72 5.03 -5.91
N VAL A 646 22.18 5.41 -4.75
CA VAL A 646 22.41 6.69 -4.07
C VAL A 646 23.30 6.46 -2.84
N PRO A 647 24.39 7.25 -2.65
CA PRO A 647 25.20 7.21 -1.43
C PRO A 647 24.37 7.51 -0.18
N CYS A 648 24.61 6.77 0.91
CA CYS A 648 23.84 6.92 2.15
C CYS A 648 24.74 6.80 3.38
N LEU A 649 24.43 7.57 4.44
CA LEU A 649 25.03 7.45 5.76
C LEU A 649 23.95 7.53 6.84
N GLY A 650 23.98 6.59 7.78
CA GLY A 650 23.24 6.69 9.05
C GLY A 650 24.04 7.46 10.09
N ILE A 651 23.46 8.46 10.75
CA ILE A 651 24.07 9.22 11.86
C ILE A 651 23.13 9.18 13.05
N ARG A 652 23.50 8.51 14.14
CA ARG A 652 22.60 8.26 15.26
C ARG A 652 23.17 8.73 16.57
N VAL A 653 22.44 9.58 17.27
CA VAL A 653 22.78 9.95 18.66
C VAL A 653 22.18 8.95 19.63
N VAL A 654 22.94 8.56 20.65
CA VAL A 654 22.42 7.73 21.73
C VAL A 654 21.52 8.58 22.62
N SER A 655 20.23 8.33 22.61
CA SER A 655 19.25 9.07 23.44
C SER A 655 18.88 8.31 24.71
N ASN A 656 19.09 6.99 24.72
CA ASN A 656 18.86 6.09 25.83
C ASN A 656 19.78 4.86 25.74
N SER A 657 19.96 4.13 26.84
CA SER A 657 20.52 2.78 26.83
C SER A 657 19.95 1.97 27.98
N GLY A 658 19.53 0.73 27.72
CA GLY A 658 19.15 -0.22 28.76
C GLY A 658 20.37 -0.84 29.48
N MET A 659 21.58 -0.65 28.95
CA MET A 659 22.82 -1.20 29.52
C MET A 659 23.60 -0.22 30.37
N ARG A 660 23.44 1.07 30.11
CA ARG A 660 24.16 2.12 30.81
C ARG A 660 23.20 3.12 31.44
N THR A 661 23.09 3.09 32.76
CA THR A 661 22.18 3.97 33.54
C THR A 661 22.92 5.07 34.32
N ASP A 662 24.24 5.16 34.17
CA ASP A 662 25.12 6.10 34.89
C ASP A 662 25.43 7.39 34.10
N THR A 663 24.85 7.56 32.91
CA THR A 663 25.06 8.73 32.04
C THR A 663 24.26 9.96 32.51
N PRO A 664 24.75 11.19 32.28
CA PRO A 664 24.04 12.42 32.61
C PRO A 664 22.64 12.46 31.99
N ALA A 665 21.72 13.19 32.63
CA ALA A 665 20.33 13.32 32.20
C ALA A 665 20.17 14.22 30.95
N VAL A 666 20.75 13.83 29.81
CA VAL A 666 20.33 14.37 28.52
C VAL A 666 18.92 13.85 28.27
N SER A 667 17.97 14.76 28.09
CA SER A 667 16.63 14.34 27.71
C SER A 667 16.64 13.77 26.29
N PHE A 668 15.78 12.79 26.02
CA PHE A 668 15.57 12.23 24.68
C PHE A 668 15.48 13.31 23.59
N LYS A 669 14.68 14.35 23.85
CA LYS A 669 14.52 15.51 22.96
C LYS A 669 15.85 16.24 22.73
N GLN A 670 16.60 16.53 23.79
CA GLN A 670 17.85 17.27 23.68
C GLN A 670 18.91 16.49 22.91
N ALA A 671 18.98 15.17 23.08
CA ALA A 671 19.88 14.33 22.29
C ALA A 671 19.60 14.50 20.78
N GLY A 672 18.33 14.38 20.36
CA GLY A 672 17.93 14.59 18.97
C GLY A 672 18.27 15.98 18.43
N LEU A 673 18.03 17.04 19.22
CA LEU A 673 18.41 18.40 18.83
C LEU A 673 19.93 18.54 18.62
N ASN A 674 20.75 17.95 19.51
CA ASN A 674 22.20 17.95 19.37
C ASN A 674 22.64 17.20 18.09
N CYS A 675 21.96 16.11 17.73
CA CYS A 675 22.22 15.36 16.51
C CYS A 675 21.98 16.21 15.26
N GLN A 676 20.87 16.97 15.22
CA GLN A 676 20.56 17.86 14.10
C GLN A 676 21.63 18.95 13.93
N GLU A 677 22.10 19.56 15.04
CA GLU A 677 23.20 20.53 15.00
C GLU A 677 24.47 19.93 14.38
N TYR A 678 24.86 18.73 14.81
CA TYR A 678 26.00 18.02 14.22
C TYR A 678 25.80 17.74 12.73
N VAL A 679 24.61 17.27 12.34
CA VAL A 679 24.29 16.94 10.95
C VAL A 679 24.29 18.16 10.04
N LEU A 680 23.94 19.35 10.54
CA LEU A 680 24.12 20.60 9.80
C LEU A 680 25.60 20.85 9.49
N ASP A 681 26.50 20.71 10.47
CA ASP A 681 27.94 20.83 10.27
C ASP A 681 28.46 19.78 9.26
N VAL A 682 27.97 18.53 9.34
CA VAL A 682 28.29 17.47 8.37
C VAL A 682 27.83 17.84 6.96
N ALA A 683 26.61 18.36 6.82
CA ALA A 683 26.04 18.77 5.54
C ALA A 683 26.88 19.89 4.92
N GLU A 684 27.27 20.90 5.69
CA GLU A 684 28.14 21.98 5.23
C GLU A 684 29.51 21.47 4.77
N ALA A 685 30.14 20.59 5.56
CA ALA A 685 31.42 19.98 5.22
C ALA A 685 31.33 19.12 3.94
N TYR A 686 30.28 18.32 3.80
CA TYR A 686 30.05 17.51 2.60
C TYR A 686 29.82 18.39 1.38
N ILE A 687 28.95 19.41 1.47
CA ILE A 687 28.68 20.38 0.38
C ILE A 687 29.98 21.10 -0.04
N ALA A 688 30.81 21.49 0.92
CA ALA A 688 32.10 22.12 0.63
C ALA A 688 33.04 21.18 -0.15
N SER A 689 32.96 19.86 0.08
CA SER A 689 33.75 18.85 -0.64
C SER A 689 33.28 18.55 -2.07
N LEU A 690 32.08 19.02 -2.45
CA LEU A 690 31.53 18.85 -3.81
C LEU A 690 32.01 19.92 -4.80
N LYS A 691 32.61 21.01 -4.28
CA LYS A 691 33.21 22.11 -5.06
C LYS A 691 34.63 21.76 -5.47
#